data_AF-W0EN49-F1
#
_entry.id   AF-W0EN49-F1
#
_cell.length_a   1.000
_cell.length_b   1.000
_cell.length_c   1.000
_cell.angle_alpha   90.00
_cell.angle_beta   90.00
_cell.angle_gamma   90.00
#
_symmetry.space_group_name_H-M   'P 1'
#
loop_
_entity.id
_entity.type
_entity.pdbx_description
1 polymer ?
#
loop_
_entity_poly.entity_id
_entity_poly.type
_entity_poly.pdbx_seq_one_letter_code
_entity_poly.pdbx_strand_id
1 'polypeptide(L)'
;MTYLIIGLLTLVSCTEYDEIAMWNKNTDMGSRLAALEELCSQMNTNINSLQQIVEALQGNDYVTGVAPVVENGQTVGYTITFTKSGPVTIYHGSDGESGSTPLIGVKQDTDGLYYWTLDGEWLLNDRGEKVIAHGLEGKSAYELAVEKGYQGTLEEWLASLNGEDGGKGEAGDDGDNGKSAYELAVEKGYQGTLDEWLASLKGNTGTDGKSAYELAVENGYQGTLEEWLASLNGSTGADGKSAYELAVENGYQGTLDEWLASLKGNAGDKGDDGITPRLEIRADGYWYISYDEGLTWTQLGQATGDAGQNGDSMFSDIDVSNPDYLILTLAGSGEQIKLPYYRDKFDLLFVSGSDRLREMALYCGVGASAEVTYELTNPLNATIAVECISHSNYQVAVDKSASKITVTAPADPAAVGATVEVLVFASDDERTLMRKLVIKQVKYIPYTATEQLYITSADFPGDPYFWGKDCEFLTDLSTYDAATGEGRWAYVGTVTDVEPSAFNSEQAIRSIVLPEGITYIGHNAFNNSALESITLPESLVEIDQYAFSKCNLTEITLPANLETLGSSAFDYEGTSRVSPLTKVVFEGNKLETIQLNTFQYCKNLQEIVLPDGLKTIEYNAFERCSALTRIEIPNSVTAIGNSAFIYCTSLVEAIIGDGVTEIGKQAFGECTALKTVVIGRGIQSIGDMAFNTRSSRDQMGLVSVTILFDDIDSGTFPELASSSRGVFPKPGGWDPVSYKIYVPAGTGATYRANWSDYSSLIVEM
;
A
#
# COMPACT_ATOMS: atom_id res chain seq x y z
N MET A 1 14.66 -31.35 -98.91
CA MET A 1 15.80 -31.49 -97.99
C MET A 1 15.39 -30.76 -96.73
N THR A 2 15.31 -31.42 -95.57
CA THR A 2 15.56 -30.81 -94.25
C THR A 2 15.18 -29.32 -94.07
N TYR A 3 14.05 -28.98 -93.45
CA TYR A 3 13.69 -27.60 -93.08
C TYR A 3 12.95 -27.64 -91.73
N LEU A 4 13.44 -27.11 -90.60
CA LEU A 4 14.21 -25.90 -90.31
C LEU A 4 13.46 -24.63 -90.74
N ILE A 5 13.26 -23.67 -89.81
CA ILE A 5 13.49 -22.20 -89.94
C ILE A 5 12.62 -21.38 -88.95
N ILE A 6 13.22 -20.74 -87.92
CA ILE A 6 13.50 -19.29 -87.71
C ILE A 6 12.34 -18.46 -87.12
N GLY A 7 12.66 -17.60 -86.14
CA GLY A 7 11.95 -16.32 -85.84
C GLY A 7 11.47 -16.22 -84.39
N LEU A 8 11.98 -15.37 -83.48
CA LEU A 8 11.89 -13.90 -83.38
C LEU A 8 10.46 -13.34 -83.28
N LEU A 9 10.29 -12.40 -82.33
CA LEU A 9 9.22 -11.39 -82.17
C LEU A 9 7.90 -11.75 -81.44
N THR A 10 7.48 -10.72 -80.72
CA THR A 10 6.29 -10.46 -79.90
C THR A 10 4.93 -10.47 -80.64
N LEU A 11 3.84 -10.54 -79.85
CA LEU A 11 2.46 -10.02 -80.03
C LEU A 11 1.38 -10.88 -80.78
N VAL A 12 0.23 -11.05 -80.08
CA VAL A 12 -1.19 -11.03 -80.53
C VAL A 12 -1.93 -12.34 -80.96
N SER A 13 -2.94 -12.69 -80.13
CA SER A 13 -4.34 -13.18 -80.33
C SER A 13 -4.76 -14.45 -81.14
N CYS A 14 -5.64 -15.25 -80.50
CA CYS A 14 -6.95 -15.81 -80.90
C CYS A 14 -7.15 -16.63 -82.21
N THR A 15 -7.76 -17.84 -82.14
CA THR A 15 -9.16 -18.19 -82.54
C THR A 15 -9.38 -19.69 -82.87
N GLU A 16 -10.34 -20.32 -82.15
CA GLU A 16 -11.45 -21.24 -82.58
C GLU A 16 -11.17 -22.64 -83.22
N TYR A 17 -11.97 -23.73 -83.06
CA TYR A 17 -13.15 -24.12 -82.25
C TYR A 17 -13.61 -25.55 -82.70
N ASP A 18 -14.13 -26.41 -81.80
CA ASP A 18 -15.22 -27.36 -82.10
C ASP A 18 -15.91 -27.81 -80.79
N GLU A 19 -17.23 -27.61 -80.69
CA GLU A 19 -17.96 -27.41 -79.44
C GLU A 19 -18.98 -28.51 -79.08
N ILE A 20 -19.28 -29.45 -79.98
CA ILE A 20 -20.42 -30.37 -79.78
C ILE A 20 -20.01 -31.72 -79.17
N ALA A 21 -18.75 -32.13 -79.30
CA ALA A 21 -18.27 -33.44 -78.80
C ALA A 21 -18.01 -33.47 -77.28
N MET A 22 -17.82 -32.32 -76.62
CA MET A 22 -17.62 -32.25 -75.16
C MET A 22 -18.92 -32.11 -74.37
N TRP A 23 -20.03 -31.70 -75.01
CA TRP A 23 -21.27 -31.38 -74.29
C TRP A 23 -22.06 -32.59 -73.79
N ASN A 24 -21.88 -33.80 -74.36
CA ASN A 24 -22.65 -34.99 -73.95
C ASN A 24 -21.95 -35.90 -72.93
N LYS A 25 -20.78 -35.53 -72.40
CA LYS A 25 -20.13 -36.22 -71.27
C LYS A 25 -20.13 -35.40 -69.97
N ASN A 26 -20.65 -34.17 -70.00
CA ASN A 26 -20.46 -33.18 -68.94
C ASN A 26 -21.68 -32.98 -68.01
N THR A 27 -22.80 -33.65 -68.25
CA THR A 27 -23.99 -33.55 -67.38
C THR A 27 -23.94 -34.46 -66.15
N ASP A 28 -22.99 -35.39 -66.07
CA ASP A 28 -22.82 -36.30 -64.93
C ASP A 28 -21.75 -35.82 -63.93
N MET A 29 -20.79 -34.98 -64.34
CA MET A 29 -19.72 -34.52 -63.42
C MET A 29 -20.18 -33.40 -62.47
N GLY A 30 -20.98 -32.43 -62.94
CA GLY A 30 -21.49 -31.36 -62.07
C GLY A 30 -22.47 -31.86 -61.01
N SER A 31 -23.34 -32.81 -61.40
CA SER A 31 -24.29 -33.47 -60.50
C SER A 31 -23.61 -34.37 -59.48
N ARG A 32 -22.51 -35.05 -59.86
CA ARG A 32 -21.69 -35.87 -58.97
C ARG A 32 -20.80 -35.03 -58.05
N LEU A 33 -20.26 -33.91 -58.50
CA LEU A 33 -19.47 -33.00 -57.66
C LEU A 33 -20.35 -32.32 -56.62
N ALA A 34 -21.53 -31.83 -57.00
CA ALA A 34 -22.49 -31.25 -56.05
C ALA A 34 -23.01 -32.30 -55.05
N ALA A 35 -23.27 -33.54 -55.50
CA ALA A 35 -23.64 -34.63 -54.59
C ALA A 35 -22.48 -35.04 -53.66
N LEU A 36 -21.22 -34.93 -54.09
CA LEU A 36 -20.03 -35.22 -53.29
C LEU A 36 -19.73 -34.10 -52.27
N GLU A 37 -19.92 -32.83 -52.66
CA GLU A 37 -19.78 -31.65 -51.80
C GLU A 37 -20.86 -31.62 -50.71
N GLU A 38 -22.11 -31.99 -51.06
CA GLU A 38 -23.21 -32.11 -50.11
C GLU A 38 -23.02 -33.31 -49.16
N LEU A 39 -22.49 -34.43 -49.65
CA LEU A 39 -22.13 -35.60 -48.83
C LEU A 39 -20.96 -35.29 -47.86
N CYS A 40 -19.96 -34.52 -48.30
CA CYS A 40 -18.83 -34.07 -47.46
C CYS A 40 -19.23 -33.02 -46.41
N SER A 41 -20.26 -32.21 -46.69
CA SER A 41 -20.77 -31.18 -45.76
C SER A 41 -21.56 -31.78 -44.59
N GLN A 42 -22.17 -32.96 -44.77
CA GLN A 42 -23.04 -33.59 -43.77
C GLN A 42 -22.27 -34.48 -42.76
N MET A 43 -21.10 -34.99 -43.13
CA MET A 43 -20.25 -35.82 -42.25
C MET A 43 -19.40 -35.02 -41.24
N ASN A 44 -19.31 -33.68 -41.37
CA ASN A 44 -18.42 -32.80 -40.58
C ASN A 44 -19.13 -31.96 -39.49
N THR A 45 -20.46 -31.90 -39.47
CA THR A 45 -21.21 -31.00 -38.58
C THR A 45 -21.18 -31.42 -37.11
N ASN A 46 -21.28 -32.72 -36.80
CA ASN A 46 -21.31 -33.19 -35.40
C ASN A 46 -19.97 -33.01 -34.67
N ILE A 47 -18.84 -33.17 -35.36
CA ILE A 47 -17.50 -32.97 -34.80
C ILE A 47 -17.22 -31.47 -34.58
N ASN A 48 -17.61 -30.61 -35.53
CA ASN A 48 -17.49 -29.15 -35.38
C ASN A 48 -18.35 -28.63 -34.22
N SER A 49 -19.59 -29.11 -34.09
CA SER A 49 -20.46 -28.73 -32.95
C SER A 49 -19.90 -29.19 -31.60
N LEU A 50 -19.24 -30.36 -31.53
CA LEU A 50 -18.56 -30.79 -30.31
C LEU A 50 -17.36 -29.89 -29.98
N GLN A 51 -16.54 -29.53 -30.96
CA GLN A 51 -15.42 -28.61 -30.77
C GLN A 51 -15.90 -27.24 -30.24
N GLN A 52 -16.97 -26.69 -30.82
CA GLN A 52 -17.56 -25.43 -30.36
C GLN A 52 -18.13 -25.52 -28.93
N ILE A 53 -18.70 -26.68 -28.55
CA ILE A 53 -19.16 -26.93 -27.17
C ILE A 53 -17.97 -27.02 -26.20
N VAL A 54 -16.89 -27.69 -26.59
CA VAL A 54 -15.65 -27.79 -25.79
C VAL A 54 -15.01 -26.42 -25.62
N GLU A 55 -14.93 -25.62 -26.68
CA GLU A 55 -14.43 -24.24 -26.64
C GLU A 55 -15.28 -23.35 -25.73
N ALA A 56 -16.62 -23.50 -25.77
CA ALA A 56 -17.52 -22.77 -24.88
C ALA A 56 -17.33 -23.15 -23.40
N LEU A 57 -17.13 -24.44 -23.11
CA LEU A 57 -16.82 -24.92 -21.76
C LEU A 57 -15.47 -24.40 -21.25
N GLN A 58 -14.43 -24.46 -22.09
CA GLN A 58 -13.11 -23.91 -21.77
C GLN A 58 -13.15 -22.39 -21.53
N GLY A 59 -14.05 -21.69 -22.23
CA GLY A 59 -14.30 -20.25 -22.07
C GLY A 59 -15.14 -19.84 -20.85
N ASN A 60 -15.52 -20.77 -19.97
CA ASN A 60 -16.47 -20.55 -18.87
C ASN A 60 -17.75 -19.84 -19.36
N ASP A 61 -18.37 -20.38 -20.41
CA ASP A 61 -19.59 -19.86 -21.01
C ASP A 61 -20.84 -20.62 -20.53
N TYR A 62 -22.00 -19.96 -20.56
CA TYR A 62 -23.26 -20.47 -20.00
C TYR A 62 -24.34 -20.59 -21.07
N VAL A 63 -25.18 -21.63 -20.99
CA VAL A 63 -26.29 -21.86 -21.93
C VAL A 63 -27.44 -20.90 -21.62
N THR A 64 -27.85 -20.07 -22.57
CA THR A 64 -28.96 -19.11 -22.43
C THR A 64 -30.29 -19.62 -22.98
N GLY A 65 -30.27 -20.67 -23.82
CA GLY A 65 -31.46 -21.21 -24.46
C GLY A 65 -31.17 -22.49 -25.26
N VAL A 66 -32.20 -23.31 -25.41
CA VAL A 66 -32.18 -24.55 -26.21
C VAL A 66 -33.48 -24.65 -27.01
N ALA A 67 -33.38 -24.81 -28.33
CA ALA A 67 -34.53 -24.89 -29.23
C ALA A 67 -34.47 -26.18 -30.08
N PRO A 68 -35.56 -26.97 -30.19
CA PRO A 68 -35.57 -28.19 -30.99
C PRO A 68 -35.53 -27.89 -32.49
N VAL A 69 -34.82 -28.72 -33.25
CA VAL A 69 -34.81 -28.75 -34.71
C VAL A 69 -35.78 -29.84 -35.16
N VAL A 70 -36.81 -29.45 -35.90
CA VAL A 70 -37.92 -30.35 -36.29
C VAL A 70 -37.96 -30.52 -37.80
N GLU A 71 -37.86 -31.77 -38.25
CA GLU A 71 -38.02 -32.16 -39.66
C GLU A 71 -39.13 -33.22 -39.78
N ASN A 72 -40.03 -33.05 -40.75
CA ASN A 72 -41.16 -33.96 -41.00
C ASN A 72 -42.02 -34.29 -39.75
N GLY A 73 -42.08 -33.37 -38.79
CA GLY A 73 -42.85 -33.53 -37.54
C GLY A 73 -42.14 -34.33 -36.45
N GLN A 74 -40.88 -34.73 -36.65
CA GLN A 74 -40.03 -35.38 -35.64
C GLN A 74 -38.87 -34.45 -35.24
N THR A 75 -38.49 -34.47 -33.97
CA THR A 75 -37.32 -33.73 -33.50
C THR A 75 -36.07 -34.51 -33.91
N VAL A 76 -35.20 -33.86 -34.67
CA VAL A 76 -33.99 -34.44 -35.24
C VAL A 76 -32.72 -33.80 -34.69
N GLY A 77 -32.83 -32.85 -33.76
CA GLY A 77 -31.71 -32.09 -33.21
C GLY A 77 -32.12 -30.96 -32.28
N TYR A 78 -31.14 -30.21 -31.76
CA TYR A 78 -31.31 -29.03 -30.93
C TYR A 78 -30.28 -27.94 -31.27
N THR A 79 -30.69 -26.68 -31.21
CA THR A 79 -29.80 -25.52 -31.25
C THR A 79 -29.64 -24.94 -29.85
N ILE A 80 -28.40 -24.82 -29.38
CA ILE A 80 -27.99 -24.35 -28.06
C ILE A 80 -27.41 -22.94 -28.23
N THR A 81 -27.88 -21.97 -27.45
CA THR A 81 -27.34 -20.60 -27.43
C THR A 81 -26.53 -20.37 -26.15
N PHE A 82 -25.42 -19.64 -26.24
CA PHE A 82 -24.53 -19.34 -25.11
C PHE A 82 -24.49 -17.85 -24.76
N THR A 83 -23.80 -17.45 -23.68
CA THR A 83 -23.64 -16.04 -23.28
C THR A 83 -22.54 -15.30 -24.04
N LYS A 84 -21.47 -15.99 -24.45
CA LYS A 84 -20.30 -15.40 -25.13
C LYS A 84 -20.09 -15.95 -26.54
N SER A 85 -20.25 -17.26 -26.71
CA SER A 85 -20.07 -18.01 -27.95
C SER A 85 -21.34 -17.98 -28.82
N GLY A 86 -21.15 -18.16 -30.13
CA GLY A 86 -22.26 -18.27 -31.07
C GLY A 86 -23.14 -19.50 -30.82
N PRO A 87 -24.36 -19.54 -31.38
CA PRO A 87 -25.24 -20.71 -31.25
C PRO A 87 -24.63 -21.94 -31.91
N VAL A 88 -24.81 -23.10 -31.28
CA VAL A 88 -24.32 -24.41 -31.76
C VAL A 88 -25.51 -25.35 -31.99
N THR A 89 -25.57 -25.99 -33.16
CA THR A 89 -26.65 -26.95 -33.51
C THR A 89 -26.12 -28.38 -33.50
N ILE A 90 -26.85 -29.29 -32.85
CA ILE A 90 -26.55 -30.73 -32.77
C ILE A 90 -27.74 -31.55 -33.27
N TYR A 91 -27.50 -32.68 -33.93
CA TYR A 91 -28.54 -33.57 -34.47
C TYR A 91 -28.54 -34.94 -33.73
N HIS A 92 -29.70 -35.60 -33.58
CA HIS A 92 -29.82 -36.90 -32.89
C HIS A 92 -30.83 -37.91 -33.52
N GLY A 93 -30.58 -39.23 -33.39
CA GLY A 93 -31.47 -40.33 -33.83
C GLY A 93 -30.76 -41.69 -33.99
N SER A 94 -31.43 -42.84 -33.78
CA SER A 94 -30.87 -44.18 -33.93
C SER A 94 -31.13 -44.73 -35.34
N ASP A 95 -30.15 -45.41 -35.97
CA ASP A 95 -30.28 -46.67 -36.75
C ASP A 95 -29.14 -46.87 -37.81
N GLY A 96 -27.98 -47.48 -37.46
CA GLY A 96 -27.26 -48.41 -38.39
C GLY A 96 -25.74 -48.31 -38.67
N GLU A 97 -24.97 -49.24 -38.05
CA GLU A 97 -23.61 -49.82 -38.29
C GLU A 97 -22.30 -48.99 -38.29
N SER A 98 -21.32 -49.49 -37.53
CA SER A 98 -20.07 -48.83 -37.13
C SER A 98 -18.94 -48.95 -38.16
N GLY A 99 -18.42 -47.80 -38.63
CA GLY A 99 -17.09 -47.70 -39.23
C GLY A 99 -15.99 -47.59 -38.16
N SER A 100 -14.84 -48.24 -38.38
CA SER A 100 -13.71 -48.21 -37.45
C SER A 100 -12.86 -46.94 -37.66
N THR A 101 -12.92 -46.01 -36.71
CA THR A 101 -11.98 -44.90 -36.56
C THR A 101 -10.61 -45.44 -36.14
N PRO A 102 -9.50 -45.11 -36.83
CA PRO A 102 -8.18 -45.51 -36.37
C PRO A 102 -7.91 -44.92 -34.98
N LEU A 103 -7.57 -45.78 -34.02
CA LEU A 103 -7.37 -45.40 -32.63
C LEU A 103 -5.92 -44.95 -32.44
N ILE A 104 -5.71 -43.64 -32.38
CA ILE A 104 -4.42 -43.07 -31.98
C ILE A 104 -4.34 -43.14 -30.45
N GLY A 105 -3.39 -43.91 -29.95
CA GLY A 105 -3.14 -44.12 -28.53
C GLY A 105 -1.70 -43.81 -28.14
N VAL A 106 -1.39 -43.92 -26.86
CA VAL A 106 -0.03 -43.77 -26.33
C VAL A 106 0.29 -44.97 -25.46
N LYS A 107 1.47 -45.56 -25.63
CA LYS A 107 1.91 -46.72 -24.86
C LYS A 107 3.34 -46.50 -24.35
N GLN A 108 3.58 -46.86 -23.09
CA GLN A 108 4.91 -46.79 -22.50
C GLN A 108 5.74 -48.00 -22.95
N ASP A 109 6.94 -47.75 -23.45
CA ASP A 109 7.88 -48.80 -23.82
C ASP A 109 8.79 -49.18 -22.63
N THR A 110 9.58 -50.24 -22.78
CA THR A 110 10.44 -50.78 -21.70
C THR A 110 11.56 -49.85 -21.22
N ASP A 111 11.82 -48.77 -21.97
CA ASP A 111 12.75 -47.70 -21.59
C ASP A 111 12.09 -46.61 -20.72
N GLY A 112 10.80 -46.74 -20.44
CA GLY A 112 10.03 -45.81 -19.61
C GLY A 112 9.47 -44.61 -20.38
N LEU A 113 9.74 -44.48 -21.68
CA LEU A 113 9.22 -43.39 -22.51
C LEU A 113 7.89 -43.76 -23.17
N TYR A 114 7.06 -42.76 -23.40
CA TYR A 114 5.75 -42.92 -24.05
C TYR A 114 5.87 -42.66 -25.55
N TYR A 115 5.32 -43.58 -26.35
CA TYR A 115 5.33 -43.51 -27.82
C TYR A 115 3.91 -43.56 -28.37
N TRP A 116 3.68 -42.85 -29.47
CA TRP A 116 2.40 -42.90 -30.17
C TRP A 116 2.16 -44.30 -30.76
N THR A 117 0.92 -44.76 -30.69
CA THR A 117 0.46 -46.01 -31.30
C THR A 117 -0.73 -45.75 -32.23
N LEU A 118 -0.82 -46.47 -33.34
CA LEU A 118 -1.97 -46.47 -34.24
C LEU A 118 -2.60 -47.87 -34.20
N ASP A 119 -3.87 -47.95 -33.79
CA ASP A 119 -4.62 -49.21 -33.61
C ASP A 119 -3.91 -50.23 -32.69
N GLY A 120 -3.17 -49.72 -31.70
CA GLY A 120 -2.44 -50.52 -30.70
C GLY A 120 -1.03 -50.94 -31.10
N GLU A 121 -0.60 -50.66 -32.34
CA GLU A 121 0.76 -50.90 -32.83
C GLU A 121 1.62 -49.62 -32.79
N TRP A 122 2.94 -49.76 -32.64
CA TRP A 122 3.85 -48.61 -32.53
C TRP A 122 3.84 -47.75 -33.81
N LEU A 123 3.63 -46.44 -33.66
CA LEU A 123 3.75 -45.50 -34.76
C LEU A 123 5.25 -45.24 -35.02
N LEU A 124 5.68 -45.46 -36.26
CA LEU A 124 7.07 -45.34 -36.69
C LEU A 124 7.24 -44.16 -37.65
N ASN A 125 8.37 -43.45 -37.56
CA ASN A 125 8.74 -42.41 -38.51
C ASN A 125 9.28 -43.02 -39.83
N ASP A 126 9.56 -42.19 -40.82
CA ASP A 126 10.09 -42.59 -42.15
C ASP A 126 11.46 -43.32 -42.11
N ARG A 127 12.12 -43.37 -40.94
CA ARG A 127 13.39 -44.08 -40.71
C ARG A 127 13.20 -45.39 -39.94
N GLY A 128 11.97 -45.74 -39.59
CA GLY A 128 11.60 -46.96 -38.85
C GLY A 128 11.78 -46.87 -37.34
N GLU A 129 11.94 -45.66 -36.79
CA GLU A 129 12.11 -45.42 -35.35
C GLU A 129 10.76 -45.07 -34.71
N LYS A 130 10.53 -45.47 -33.44
CA LYS A 130 9.29 -45.18 -32.72
C LYS A 130 9.14 -43.67 -32.50
N VAL A 131 7.95 -43.14 -32.76
CA VAL A 131 7.65 -41.71 -32.60
C VAL A 131 7.34 -41.41 -31.13
N ILE A 132 8.26 -40.72 -30.45
CA ILE A 132 8.11 -40.33 -29.04
C ILE A 132 6.95 -39.35 -28.91
N ALA A 133 6.08 -39.58 -27.92
CA ALA A 133 5.05 -38.64 -27.51
C ALA A 133 5.63 -37.62 -26.52
N HIS A 134 6.17 -36.51 -27.04
CA HIS A 134 6.66 -35.41 -26.20
C HIS A 134 5.57 -34.35 -25.94
N GLY A 135 5.45 -33.92 -24.67
CA GLY A 135 5.01 -32.57 -24.30
C GLY A 135 6.23 -31.76 -23.85
N LEU A 136 6.15 -30.42 -23.88
CA LEU A 136 7.20 -29.58 -23.28
C LEU A 136 7.13 -29.71 -21.76
N GLU A 137 8.17 -30.27 -21.14
CA GLU A 137 8.20 -30.56 -19.71
C GLU A 137 8.24 -29.29 -18.85
N GLY A 138 7.53 -29.33 -17.72
CA GLY A 138 7.84 -28.48 -16.56
C GLY A 138 9.14 -28.99 -15.92
N LYS A 139 10.09 -28.10 -15.68
CA LYS A 139 11.42 -28.44 -15.17
C LYS A 139 11.35 -28.95 -13.73
N SER A 140 11.98 -30.08 -13.46
CA SER A 140 12.26 -30.59 -12.11
C SER A 140 13.12 -29.60 -11.30
N ALA A 141 13.15 -29.75 -9.97
CA ALA A 141 14.00 -28.93 -9.10
C ALA A 141 15.49 -29.02 -9.48
N TYR A 142 15.95 -30.18 -9.99
CA TYR A 142 17.29 -30.34 -10.56
C TYR A 142 17.45 -29.58 -11.88
N GLU A 143 16.48 -29.64 -12.79
CA GLU A 143 16.53 -28.92 -14.08
C GLU A 143 16.43 -27.40 -13.90
N LEU A 144 15.70 -26.93 -12.90
CA LEU A 144 15.68 -25.53 -12.46
C LEU A 144 17.01 -25.14 -11.80
N ALA A 145 17.62 -26.00 -10.98
CA ALA A 145 18.93 -25.76 -10.41
C ALA A 145 20.03 -25.68 -11.49
N VAL A 146 19.98 -26.54 -12.51
CA VAL A 146 20.87 -26.51 -13.67
C VAL A 146 20.67 -25.23 -14.49
N GLU A 147 19.43 -24.81 -14.72
CA GLU A 147 19.13 -23.53 -15.38
C GLU A 147 19.62 -22.32 -14.58
N LYS A 148 19.58 -22.38 -13.25
CA LYS A 148 20.11 -21.36 -12.34
C LYS A 148 21.61 -21.49 -12.04
N GLY A 149 22.30 -22.37 -12.75
CA GLY A 149 23.77 -22.42 -12.82
C GLY A 149 24.45 -23.67 -12.26
N TYR A 150 23.72 -24.61 -11.64
CA TYR A 150 24.30 -25.85 -11.12
C TYR A 150 24.89 -26.72 -12.25
N GLN A 151 26.12 -27.23 -12.09
CA GLN A 151 26.84 -27.95 -13.16
C GLN A 151 27.16 -29.42 -12.83
N GLY A 152 26.65 -29.95 -11.71
CA GLY A 152 26.80 -31.36 -11.34
C GLY A 152 25.69 -32.25 -11.89
N THR A 153 25.87 -33.57 -11.77
CA THR A 153 24.87 -34.60 -12.09
C THR A 153 23.71 -34.64 -11.09
N LEU A 154 22.59 -35.26 -11.44
CA LEU A 154 21.43 -35.43 -10.55
C LEU A 154 21.80 -36.17 -9.25
N GLU A 155 22.68 -37.17 -9.32
CA GLU A 155 23.18 -37.89 -8.13
C GLU A 155 24.07 -37.01 -7.26
N GLU A 156 24.90 -36.14 -7.85
CA GLU A 156 25.71 -35.16 -7.10
C GLU A 156 24.85 -34.04 -6.49
N TRP A 157 23.76 -33.66 -7.17
CA TRP A 157 22.78 -32.70 -6.67
C TRP A 157 22.02 -33.26 -5.47
N LEU A 158 21.54 -34.50 -5.56
CA LEU A 158 20.91 -35.19 -4.44
C LEU A 158 21.88 -35.42 -3.27
N ALA A 159 23.15 -35.74 -3.56
CA ALA A 159 24.17 -35.86 -2.53
C ALA A 159 24.47 -34.52 -1.83
N SER A 160 24.36 -33.38 -2.53
CA SER A 160 24.56 -32.04 -1.94
C SER A 160 23.48 -31.64 -0.93
N LEU A 161 22.31 -32.31 -0.96
CA LEU A 161 21.22 -32.12 0.01
C LEU A 161 21.46 -32.91 1.31
N ASN A 162 22.50 -33.75 1.36
CA ASN A 162 22.92 -34.50 2.52
C ASN A 162 24.31 -34.01 2.95
N GLY A 163 24.48 -33.57 4.20
CA GLY A 163 25.81 -33.19 4.70
C GLY A 163 26.77 -34.38 4.67
N GLU A 164 28.01 -34.20 4.20
CA GLU A 164 29.02 -35.26 4.28
C GLU A 164 29.44 -35.50 5.73
N ASP A 165 29.48 -36.77 6.17
CA ASP A 165 30.13 -37.15 7.43
C ASP A 165 31.63 -36.85 7.33
N GLY A 166 32.10 -35.88 8.11
CA GLY A 166 33.53 -35.57 8.24
C GLY A 166 34.33 -36.81 8.69
N GLY A 167 35.38 -37.16 7.94
CA GLY A 167 36.23 -38.30 8.25
C GLY A 167 36.80 -38.23 9.67
N LYS A 168 36.75 -39.35 10.40
CA LYS A 168 37.30 -39.48 11.76
C LYS A 168 38.79 -39.12 11.80
N GLY A 169 39.11 -37.91 12.29
CA GLY A 169 40.45 -37.53 12.71
C GLY A 169 40.71 -37.91 14.17
N GLU A 170 41.87 -38.51 14.45
CA GLU A 170 42.29 -38.82 15.81
C GLU A 170 42.56 -37.54 16.61
N ALA A 171 41.74 -37.30 17.63
CA ALA A 171 41.97 -36.50 18.83
C ALA A 171 42.69 -35.14 18.67
N GLY A 172 41.91 -34.05 18.75
CA GLY A 172 42.38 -32.75 19.24
C GLY A 172 41.92 -31.57 18.39
N ASP A 173 40.84 -30.95 18.87
CA ASP A 173 40.41 -29.55 18.74
C ASP A 173 40.50 -28.87 17.35
N ASP A 174 39.31 -28.60 16.82
CA ASP A 174 38.94 -27.80 15.65
C ASP A 174 39.20 -28.43 14.26
N GLY A 175 38.15 -29.06 13.71
CA GLY A 175 38.05 -29.45 12.30
C GLY A 175 36.74 -28.91 11.71
N ASP A 176 36.85 -27.84 10.92
CA ASP A 176 35.76 -27.20 10.20
C ASP A 176 35.04 -28.17 9.25
N ASN A 177 33.82 -27.75 8.83
CA ASN A 177 33.08 -28.11 7.59
C ASN A 177 31.73 -28.82 7.79
N GLY A 178 30.80 -28.24 8.54
CA GLY A 178 29.36 -28.54 8.40
C GLY A 178 28.71 -27.57 7.42
N LYS A 179 28.95 -27.73 6.12
CA LYS A 179 28.33 -26.88 5.09
C LYS A 179 26.84 -27.20 4.99
N SER A 180 26.00 -26.16 4.99
CA SER A 180 24.59 -26.27 4.66
C SER A 180 24.39 -26.82 3.24
N ALA A 181 23.23 -27.42 2.97
CA ALA A 181 22.88 -27.93 1.64
C ALA A 181 22.98 -26.84 0.54
N TYR A 182 22.71 -25.58 0.90
CA TYR A 182 22.92 -24.43 0.02
C TYR A 182 24.40 -24.12 -0.23
N GLU A 183 25.24 -24.14 0.81
CA GLU A 183 26.69 -23.90 0.66
C GLU A 183 27.39 -25.00 -0.17
N LEU A 184 26.95 -26.25 -0.05
CA LEU A 184 27.38 -27.35 -0.92
C LEU A 184 26.89 -27.17 -2.36
N ALA A 185 25.64 -26.72 -2.55
CA ALA A 185 25.11 -26.41 -3.88
C ALA A 185 25.88 -25.28 -4.58
N VAL A 186 26.26 -24.24 -3.85
CA VAL A 186 27.10 -23.13 -4.35
C VAL A 186 28.50 -23.61 -4.74
N GLU A 187 29.12 -24.47 -3.93
CA GLU A 187 30.43 -25.07 -4.26
C GLU A 187 30.38 -25.95 -5.52
N LYS A 188 29.26 -26.65 -5.75
CA LYS A 188 29.00 -27.47 -6.94
C LYS A 188 28.47 -26.66 -8.14
N GLY A 189 28.48 -25.33 -8.05
CA GLY A 189 28.30 -24.42 -9.18
C GLY A 189 27.04 -23.57 -9.17
N TYR A 190 26.16 -23.69 -8.17
CA TYR A 190 24.96 -22.84 -8.08
C TYR A 190 25.32 -21.35 -7.88
N GLN A 191 24.70 -20.44 -8.64
CA GLN A 191 25.04 -19.00 -8.65
C GLN A 191 23.93 -18.06 -8.13
N GLY A 192 22.82 -18.61 -7.62
CA GLY A 192 21.69 -17.83 -7.07
C GLY A 192 21.80 -17.58 -5.55
N THR A 193 20.89 -16.79 -5.00
CA THR A 193 20.75 -16.53 -3.55
C THR A 193 20.11 -17.70 -2.81
N LEU A 194 20.20 -17.73 -1.46
CA LEU A 194 19.56 -18.77 -0.63
C LEU A 194 18.04 -18.82 -0.86
N ASP A 195 17.39 -17.66 -0.98
CA ASP A 195 15.95 -17.58 -1.25
C ASP A 195 15.59 -18.06 -2.67
N GLU A 196 16.44 -17.78 -3.66
CA GLU A 196 16.26 -18.32 -5.02
C GLU A 196 16.54 -19.82 -5.09
N TRP A 197 17.44 -20.33 -4.25
CA TRP A 197 17.74 -21.76 -4.13
C TRP A 197 16.57 -22.48 -3.46
N LEU A 198 16.03 -21.94 -2.36
CA LEU A 198 14.82 -22.45 -1.71
C LEU A 198 13.59 -22.36 -2.62
N ALA A 199 13.46 -21.27 -3.39
CA ALA A 199 12.42 -21.15 -4.40
C ALA A 199 12.60 -22.15 -5.55
N SER A 200 13.82 -22.54 -5.90
CA SER A 200 14.06 -23.59 -6.91
C SER A 200 13.65 -24.99 -6.45
N LEU A 201 13.59 -25.23 -5.14
CA LEU A 201 13.03 -26.45 -4.54
C LEU A 201 11.49 -26.42 -4.54
N LYS A 202 10.88 -25.28 -4.85
CA LYS A 202 9.43 -25.07 -4.98
C LYS A 202 9.09 -24.96 -6.47
N GLY A 203 8.29 -25.88 -6.99
CA GLY A 203 7.77 -25.75 -8.37
C GLY A 203 7.00 -24.44 -8.57
N ASN A 204 7.09 -23.84 -9.77
CA ASN A 204 6.31 -22.64 -10.11
C ASN A 204 4.83 -23.00 -10.35
N THR A 205 3.96 -22.00 -10.16
CA THR A 205 2.52 -22.10 -9.91
C THR A 205 1.66 -22.77 -10.99
N GLY A 206 0.91 -23.79 -10.54
CA GLY A 206 -0.36 -24.35 -11.03
C GLY A 206 -0.97 -25.22 -9.91
N THR A 207 -2.29 -25.32 -9.80
CA THR A 207 -3.00 -25.83 -8.61
C THR A 207 -2.78 -27.33 -8.34
N ASP A 208 -2.18 -27.56 -7.16
CA ASP A 208 -2.17 -28.76 -6.29
C ASP A 208 -1.17 -29.90 -6.57
N GLY A 209 0.06 -29.69 -6.10
CA GLY A 209 0.88 -30.72 -5.46
C GLY A 209 1.37 -30.21 -4.10
N LYS A 210 1.31 -31.06 -3.05
CA LYS A 210 1.79 -30.71 -1.71
C LYS A 210 3.26 -30.31 -1.78
N SER A 211 3.60 -29.15 -1.23
CA SER A 211 4.98 -28.76 -0.97
C SER A 211 5.68 -29.80 -0.09
N ALA A 212 7.02 -29.86 -0.14
CA ALA A 212 7.79 -30.77 0.70
C ALA A 212 7.49 -30.59 2.21
N TYR A 213 7.11 -29.38 2.63
CA TYR A 213 6.59 -29.13 3.98
C TYR A 213 5.21 -29.76 4.22
N GLU A 214 4.26 -29.62 3.30
CA GLU A 214 2.92 -30.22 3.41
C GLU A 214 2.96 -31.75 3.40
N LEU A 215 3.90 -32.35 2.64
CA LEU A 215 4.21 -33.77 2.66
C LEU A 215 4.89 -34.21 3.98
N ALA A 216 5.79 -33.39 4.53
CA ALA A 216 6.39 -33.66 5.84
C ALA A 216 5.33 -33.66 6.95
N VAL A 217 4.40 -32.69 6.93
CA VAL A 217 3.27 -32.60 7.87
C VAL A 217 2.35 -33.82 7.75
N GLU A 218 2.05 -34.27 6.54
CA GLU A 218 1.25 -35.48 6.30
C GLU A 218 1.96 -36.76 6.76
N ASN A 219 3.31 -36.81 6.67
CA ASN A 219 4.13 -37.90 7.18
C ASN A 219 4.55 -37.72 8.66
N GLY A 220 3.83 -36.88 9.41
CA GLY A 220 3.90 -36.82 10.87
C GLY A 220 4.70 -35.65 11.46
N TYR A 221 5.20 -34.72 10.64
CA TYR A 221 5.85 -33.49 11.14
C TYR A 221 4.82 -32.53 11.76
N GLN A 222 5.10 -31.96 12.94
CA GLN A 222 4.14 -31.13 13.67
C GLN A 222 4.60 -29.68 13.93
N GLY A 223 5.75 -29.28 13.39
CA GLY A 223 6.27 -27.90 13.48
C GLY A 223 5.76 -26.99 12.35
N THR A 224 6.07 -25.69 12.46
CA THR A 224 5.78 -24.66 11.46
C THR A 224 6.69 -24.76 10.22
N LEU A 225 6.32 -24.08 9.12
CA LEU A 225 7.13 -24.03 7.90
C LEU A 225 8.51 -23.43 8.16
N GLU A 226 8.61 -22.41 9.02
CA GLU A 226 9.89 -21.81 9.42
C GLU A 226 10.76 -22.78 10.24
N GLU A 227 10.17 -23.57 11.14
CA GLU A 227 10.88 -24.60 11.88
C GLU A 227 11.32 -25.77 10.98
N TRP A 228 10.50 -26.13 10.00
CA TRP A 228 10.84 -27.15 8.99
C TRP A 228 12.00 -26.69 8.10
N LEU A 229 11.97 -25.45 7.64
CA LEU A 229 13.06 -24.84 6.88
C LEU A 229 14.34 -24.73 7.72
N ALA A 230 14.24 -24.43 9.01
CA ALA A 230 15.38 -24.42 9.93
C ALA A 230 15.98 -25.83 10.13
N SER A 231 15.16 -26.89 10.07
CA SER A 231 15.63 -28.29 10.19
C SER A 231 16.47 -28.77 8.99
N LEU A 232 16.33 -28.14 7.82
CA LEU A 232 17.14 -28.41 6.63
C LEU A 232 18.53 -27.78 6.69
N ASN A 233 18.80 -26.97 7.71
CA ASN A 233 20.07 -26.31 7.95
C ASN A 233 20.72 -26.88 9.22
N GLY A 234 21.75 -27.72 9.07
CA GLY A 234 22.48 -28.27 10.21
C GLY A 234 23.05 -27.15 11.08
N SER A 235 22.81 -27.18 12.39
CA SER A 235 23.36 -26.15 13.27
C SER A 235 24.88 -26.27 13.37
N THR A 236 25.58 -25.14 13.28
CA THR A 236 27.03 -25.08 13.50
C THR A 236 27.33 -25.34 14.98
N GLY A 237 27.85 -26.52 15.30
CA GLY A 237 28.56 -26.76 16.56
C GLY A 237 28.44 -28.15 17.17
N ALA A 238 29.60 -28.70 17.54
CA ALA A 238 29.95 -29.83 18.43
C ALA A 238 29.24 -31.20 18.28
N ASP A 239 27.93 -31.25 18.03
CA ASP A 239 27.13 -32.48 17.96
C ASP A 239 26.19 -32.43 16.74
N GLY A 240 26.74 -32.10 15.56
CA GLY A 240 25.98 -31.83 14.34
C GLY A 240 25.01 -32.95 13.96
N LYS A 241 23.74 -32.76 14.32
CA LYS A 241 22.64 -33.64 13.92
C LYS A 241 22.38 -33.46 12.43
N SER A 242 22.22 -34.57 11.73
CA SER A 242 21.71 -34.57 10.36
C SER A 242 20.34 -33.88 10.30
N ALA A 243 19.98 -33.34 9.14
CA ALA A 243 18.66 -32.74 8.91
C ALA A 243 17.51 -33.72 9.24
N TYR A 244 17.74 -35.02 9.07
CA TYR A 244 16.81 -36.07 9.50
C TYR A 244 16.70 -36.18 11.03
N GLU A 245 17.81 -36.16 11.76
CA GLU A 245 17.82 -36.21 13.23
C GLU A 245 17.16 -34.97 13.85
N LEU A 246 17.35 -33.80 13.25
CA LEU A 246 16.64 -32.56 13.60
C LEU A 246 15.13 -32.65 13.27
N ALA A 247 14.76 -33.26 12.14
CA ALA A 247 13.36 -33.47 11.81
C ALA A 247 12.68 -34.42 12.82
N VAL A 248 13.36 -35.48 13.25
CA VAL A 248 12.87 -36.42 14.27
C VAL A 248 12.72 -35.74 15.63
N GLU A 249 13.69 -34.90 16.03
CA GLU A 249 13.63 -34.13 17.27
C GLU A 249 12.49 -33.09 17.27
N ASN A 250 12.18 -32.52 16.10
CA ASN A 250 11.03 -31.63 15.87
C ASN A 250 9.73 -32.38 15.52
N GLY A 251 9.66 -33.68 15.82
CA GLY A 251 8.41 -34.44 15.85
C GLY A 251 8.15 -35.38 14.67
N TYR A 252 9.06 -35.49 13.70
CA TYR A 252 8.94 -36.47 12.61
C TYR A 252 9.06 -37.91 13.13
N GLN A 253 8.15 -38.80 12.75
CA GLN A 253 8.09 -40.18 13.27
C GLN A 253 8.42 -41.27 12.24
N GLY A 254 8.82 -40.92 11.02
CA GLY A 254 9.17 -41.85 9.94
C GLY A 254 10.66 -42.21 9.88
N THR A 255 11.02 -43.18 9.06
CA THR A 255 12.41 -43.62 8.78
C THR A 255 13.19 -42.62 7.91
N LEU A 256 14.53 -42.72 7.86
CA LEU A 256 15.38 -41.86 7.02
C LEU A 256 15.00 -41.96 5.54
N ASP A 257 14.71 -43.16 5.05
CA ASP A 257 14.30 -43.38 3.66
C ASP A 257 12.90 -42.80 3.38
N GLU A 258 11.98 -42.84 4.34
CA GLU A 258 10.66 -42.19 4.24
C GLU A 258 10.76 -40.66 4.32
N TRP A 259 11.72 -40.15 5.10
CA TRP A 259 12.02 -38.72 5.18
C TRP A 259 12.64 -38.22 3.88
N LEU A 260 13.62 -38.95 3.32
CA LEU A 260 14.21 -38.66 2.02
C LEU A 260 13.17 -38.78 0.89
N ALA A 261 12.24 -39.73 0.97
CA ALA A 261 11.12 -39.83 0.04
C ALA A 261 10.13 -38.66 0.21
N SER A 262 9.96 -38.11 1.41
CA SER A 262 9.13 -36.91 1.63
C SER A 262 9.72 -35.63 1.03
N LEU A 263 11.04 -35.57 0.85
CA LEU A 263 11.74 -34.52 0.12
C LEU A 263 11.61 -34.68 -1.41
N LYS A 264 11.12 -35.85 -1.86
CA LYS A 264 10.82 -36.14 -3.25
C LYS A 264 9.32 -35.93 -3.47
N GLY A 265 8.94 -34.77 -4.01
CA GLY A 265 7.58 -34.56 -4.48
C GLY A 265 7.18 -35.71 -5.43
N ASN A 266 5.97 -36.26 -5.27
CA ASN A 266 5.45 -37.22 -6.24
C ASN A 266 5.39 -36.56 -7.63
N ALA A 267 5.56 -37.35 -8.69
CA ALA A 267 5.34 -36.89 -10.06
C ALA A 267 3.95 -36.27 -10.16
N GLY A 268 3.87 -35.03 -10.65
CA GLY A 268 2.57 -34.39 -10.94
C GLY A 268 1.84 -35.15 -12.04
N ASP A 269 0.52 -35.26 -11.94
CA ASP A 269 -0.30 -35.72 -13.06
C ASP A 269 -0.30 -34.65 -14.16
N LYS A 270 -0.21 -35.12 -15.42
CA LYS A 270 -0.28 -34.46 -16.74
C LYS A 270 0.02 -32.94 -16.78
N GLY A 271 1.14 -32.59 -17.44
CA GLY A 271 1.35 -31.24 -17.97
C GLY A 271 0.23 -30.80 -18.92
N ASP A 272 0.19 -29.51 -19.28
CA ASP A 272 -0.75 -28.97 -20.27
C ASP A 272 -0.92 -29.95 -21.42
N ASP A 273 -2.18 -30.16 -21.86
CA ASP A 273 -2.50 -31.08 -22.94
C ASP A 273 -1.47 -30.92 -24.07
N GLY A 274 -0.73 -32.00 -24.37
CA GLY A 274 0.19 -31.99 -25.50
C GLY A 274 -0.61 -31.52 -26.71
N ILE A 275 -0.02 -30.63 -27.54
CA ILE A 275 -0.71 -30.02 -28.70
C ILE A 275 -1.54 -31.10 -29.37
N THR A 276 -2.86 -31.03 -29.19
CA THR A 276 -3.77 -32.04 -29.74
C THR A 276 -3.48 -32.05 -31.23
N PRO A 277 -2.98 -33.17 -31.78
CA PRO A 277 -2.55 -33.16 -33.16
C PRO A 277 -3.72 -32.70 -34.01
N ARG A 278 -3.53 -31.62 -34.77
CA ARG A 278 -4.60 -31.11 -35.62
C ARG A 278 -4.79 -32.12 -36.72
N LEU A 279 -6.01 -32.62 -36.86
CA LEU A 279 -6.40 -33.53 -37.91
C LEU A 279 -7.23 -32.75 -38.91
N GLU A 280 -6.85 -32.80 -40.18
CA GLU A 280 -7.64 -32.22 -41.26
C GLU A 280 -7.75 -33.19 -42.42
N ILE A 281 -8.91 -33.21 -43.07
CA ILE A 281 -9.09 -33.88 -44.36
C ILE A 281 -8.92 -32.80 -45.42
N ARG A 282 -7.90 -32.95 -46.26
CA ARG A 282 -7.66 -32.01 -47.36
C ARG A 282 -8.53 -32.36 -48.56
N ALA A 283 -8.57 -31.45 -49.54
CA ALA A 283 -9.38 -31.58 -50.76
C ALA A 283 -9.11 -32.85 -51.59
N ASP A 284 -8.07 -33.61 -51.26
CA ASP A 284 -7.71 -34.90 -51.87
C ASP A 284 -8.35 -36.11 -51.17
N GLY A 285 -9.04 -35.94 -50.03
CA GLY A 285 -9.77 -37.00 -49.33
C GLY A 285 -8.94 -37.86 -48.37
N TYR A 286 -7.79 -37.35 -47.91
CA TYR A 286 -6.89 -38.05 -46.99
C TYR A 286 -6.81 -37.32 -45.64
N TRP A 287 -6.66 -38.08 -44.56
CA TRP A 287 -6.35 -37.54 -43.24
C TRP A 287 -4.91 -37.03 -43.19
N TYR A 288 -4.74 -35.81 -42.70
CA TYR A 288 -3.47 -35.18 -42.39
C TYR A 288 -3.42 -34.85 -40.91
N ILE A 289 -2.27 -35.07 -40.29
CA ILE A 289 -2.02 -34.76 -38.88
C ILE A 289 -0.90 -33.73 -38.75
N SER A 290 -1.08 -32.74 -37.90
CA SER A 290 -0.07 -31.77 -37.54
C SER A 290 0.17 -31.81 -36.03
N TYR A 291 1.43 -31.95 -35.65
CA TYR A 291 1.87 -32.05 -34.25
C TYR A 291 2.42 -30.71 -33.72
N ASP A 292 2.34 -29.64 -34.52
CA ASP A 292 2.98 -28.34 -34.29
C ASP A 292 2.04 -27.17 -34.62
N GLU A 293 0.76 -27.30 -34.22
CA GLU A 293 -0.29 -26.28 -34.42
C GLU A 293 -0.58 -25.89 -35.88
N GLY A 294 -0.36 -26.80 -36.82
CA GLY A 294 -0.69 -26.61 -38.23
C GLY A 294 0.44 -26.04 -39.08
N LEU A 295 1.67 -25.98 -38.55
CA LEU A 295 2.85 -25.50 -39.28
C LEU A 295 3.38 -26.57 -40.25
N THR A 296 3.41 -27.84 -39.83
CA THR A 296 3.76 -28.98 -40.67
C THR A 296 2.72 -30.09 -40.58
N TRP A 297 2.49 -30.79 -41.70
CA TRP A 297 1.42 -31.76 -41.84
C TRP A 297 1.91 -33.06 -42.46
N THR A 298 1.57 -34.18 -41.82
CA THR A 298 1.91 -35.53 -42.25
C THR A 298 0.64 -36.23 -42.74
N GLN A 299 0.66 -36.76 -43.96
CA GLN A 299 -0.46 -37.52 -44.51
C GLN A 299 -0.51 -38.90 -43.88
N LEU A 300 -1.63 -39.26 -43.26
CA LEU A 300 -1.79 -40.53 -42.53
C LEU A 300 -2.36 -41.65 -43.42
N GLY A 301 -3.42 -41.37 -44.18
CA GLY A 301 -4.13 -42.37 -44.98
C GLY A 301 -5.46 -41.86 -45.55
N GLN A 302 -6.08 -42.63 -46.45
CA GLN A 302 -7.36 -42.24 -47.08
C GLN A 302 -8.46 -42.23 -46.01
N ALA A 303 -9.24 -41.16 -45.91
CA ALA A 303 -10.35 -41.09 -44.97
C ALA A 303 -11.49 -41.98 -45.46
N THR A 304 -11.50 -43.25 -45.04
CA THR A 304 -12.54 -44.22 -45.41
C THR A 304 -13.39 -44.57 -44.20
N GLY A 305 -14.62 -44.05 -44.16
CA GLY A 305 -15.71 -44.53 -43.30
C GLY A 305 -17.01 -44.38 -44.08
N ASP A 306 -17.84 -45.43 -44.11
CA ASP A 306 -19.14 -45.37 -44.77
C ASP A 306 -20.05 -44.37 -44.05
N ALA A 307 -20.85 -43.63 -44.83
CA ALA A 307 -21.79 -42.64 -44.31
C ALA A 307 -22.96 -43.32 -43.59
N GLY A 308 -23.22 -42.97 -42.33
CA GLY A 308 -24.51 -43.26 -41.70
C GLY A 308 -25.63 -42.52 -42.42
N GLN A 309 -26.56 -43.25 -43.03
CA GLN A 309 -27.85 -42.70 -43.45
C GLN A 309 -28.63 -42.36 -42.18
N ASN A 310 -28.95 -41.08 -41.93
CA ASN A 310 -29.88 -40.61 -40.89
C ASN A 310 -29.81 -41.39 -39.56
N GLY A 311 -28.73 -41.26 -38.78
CA GLY A 311 -28.64 -42.00 -37.51
C GLY A 311 -27.32 -41.92 -36.74
N ASP A 312 -26.28 -41.27 -37.27
CA ASP A 312 -25.01 -41.15 -36.54
C ASP A 312 -25.00 -39.89 -35.68
N SER A 313 -25.80 -39.94 -34.61
CA SER A 313 -25.66 -38.98 -33.53
C SER A 313 -24.47 -39.34 -32.68
N MET A 314 -23.56 -38.39 -32.44
CA MET A 314 -22.57 -38.55 -31.36
C MET A 314 -23.23 -38.57 -29.99
N PHE A 315 -24.52 -38.23 -29.88
CA PHE A 315 -25.30 -38.23 -28.65
C PHE A 315 -26.51 -39.18 -28.72
N SER A 316 -26.59 -40.17 -27.84
CA SER A 316 -27.75 -41.06 -27.74
C SER A 316 -28.96 -40.42 -27.05
N ASP A 317 -28.76 -39.33 -26.30
CA ASP A 317 -29.84 -38.60 -25.62
C ASP A 317 -29.46 -37.14 -25.35
N ILE A 318 -30.45 -36.25 -25.34
CA ILE A 318 -30.32 -34.83 -25.01
C ILE A 318 -31.42 -34.49 -24.02
N ASP A 319 -31.07 -34.40 -22.74
CA ASP A 319 -32.00 -34.11 -21.65
C ASP A 319 -32.01 -32.60 -21.34
N VAL A 320 -33.14 -31.98 -21.68
CA VAL A 320 -33.46 -30.56 -21.41
C VAL A 320 -34.39 -30.39 -20.19
N SER A 321 -34.73 -31.48 -19.50
CA SER A 321 -35.66 -31.47 -18.36
C SER A 321 -34.96 -31.11 -17.04
N ASN A 322 -33.63 -31.24 -16.97
CA ASN A 322 -32.83 -30.86 -15.82
C ASN A 322 -32.77 -29.31 -15.68
N PRO A 323 -33.09 -28.74 -14.50
CA PRO A 323 -33.23 -27.30 -14.33
C PRO A 323 -31.90 -26.53 -14.29
N ASP A 324 -30.78 -27.21 -14.05
CA ASP A 324 -29.46 -26.59 -13.80
C ASP A 324 -28.50 -26.83 -14.97
N TYR A 325 -28.67 -27.94 -15.69
CA TYR A 325 -27.78 -28.36 -16.77
C TYR A 325 -28.55 -28.83 -18.00
N LEU A 326 -28.04 -28.51 -19.18
CA LEU A 326 -28.31 -29.27 -20.39
C LEU A 326 -27.39 -30.50 -20.38
N ILE A 327 -27.98 -31.70 -20.48
CA ILE A 327 -27.21 -32.95 -20.43
C ILE A 327 -27.21 -33.60 -21.81
N LEU A 328 -26.02 -33.80 -22.37
CA LEU A 328 -25.80 -34.47 -23.65
C LEU A 328 -25.16 -35.84 -23.36
N THR A 329 -25.82 -36.94 -23.72
CA THR A 329 -25.32 -38.30 -23.47
C THR A 329 -24.68 -38.84 -24.74
N LEU A 330 -23.41 -39.24 -24.71
CA LEU A 330 -22.66 -39.75 -25.84
C LEU A 330 -23.15 -41.13 -26.29
N ALA A 331 -23.31 -41.30 -27.61
CA ALA A 331 -23.68 -42.57 -28.23
C ALA A 331 -22.52 -43.58 -28.12
N GLY A 332 -22.82 -44.82 -27.74
CA GLY A 332 -21.85 -45.91 -27.61
C GLY A 332 -21.22 -46.05 -26.22
N SER A 333 -20.79 -44.96 -25.58
CA SER A 333 -20.21 -44.99 -24.22
C SER A 333 -21.25 -44.73 -23.12
N GLY A 334 -22.29 -43.95 -23.41
CA GLY A 334 -23.28 -43.51 -22.42
C GLY A 334 -22.77 -42.42 -21.45
N GLU A 335 -21.57 -41.89 -21.67
CA GLU A 335 -21.00 -40.81 -20.87
C GLU A 335 -21.76 -39.49 -21.10
N GLN A 336 -21.79 -38.62 -20.08
CA GLN A 336 -22.61 -37.40 -20.10
C GLN A 336 -21.74 -36.14 -20.09
N ILE A 337 -22.02 -35.23 -21.03
CA ILE A 337 -21.52 -33.85 -21.03
C ILE A 337 -22.60 -32.95 -20.42
N LYS A 338 -22.25 -32.20 -19.37
CA LYS A 338 -23.18 -31.29 -18.67
C LYS A 338 -22.81 -29.84 -18.94
N LEU A 339 -23.72 -29.09 -19.56
CA LEU A 339 -23.55 -27.65 -19.85
C LEU A 339 -24.42 -26.82 -18.90
N PRO A 340 -23.86 -25.93 -18.07
CA PRO A 340 -24.64 -25.17 -17.10
C PRO A 340 -25.53 -24.12 -17.78
N TYR A 341 -26.81 -24.05 -17.38
CA TYR A 341 -27.69 -22.97 -17.80
C TYR A 341 -27.29 -21.64 -17.15
N TYR A 342 -27.40 -20.55 -17.91
CA TYR A 342 -27.38 -19.20 -17.37
C TYR A 342 -28.66 -18.97 -16.57
N ARG A 343 -28.57 -19.10 -15.25
CA ARG A 343 -29.60 -18.65 -14.32
C ARG A 343 -28.96 -17.84 -13.20
N ASP A 344 -29.27 -16.54 -13.19
CA ASP A 344 -29.54 -15.81 -11.96
C ASP A 344 -28.59 -16.12 -10.79
N LYS A 345 -27.35 -15.66 -10.94
CA LYS A 345 -26.21 -15.90 -10.04
C LYS A 345 -26.57 -15.62 -8.57
N PHE A 346 -26.25 -16.57 -7.68
CA PHE A 346 -26.25 -16.34 -6.24
C PHE A 346 -25.22 -15.26 -5.89
N ASP A 347 -25.69 -14.20 -5.25
CA ASP A 347 -24.89 -13.02 -4.91
C ASP A 347 -25.28 -12.50 -3.51
N LEU A 348 -24.31 -11.86 -2.84
CA LEU A 348 -24.52 -11.03 -1.67
C LEU A 348 -24.11 -9.60 -2.02
N LEU A 349 -25.05 -8.67 -1.85
CA LEU A 349 -24.88 -7.27 -2.18
C LEU A 349 -25.11 -6.41 -0.94
N PHE A 350 -24.16 -5.56 -0.59
CA PHE A 350 -24.31 -4.55 0.45
C PHE A 350 -25.24 -3.43 -0.03
N VAL A 351 -26.07 -2.93 0.87
CA VAL A 351 -27.11 -1.95 0.60
C VAL A 351 -26.73 -0.61 1.21
N SER A 352 -26.65 0.42 0.39
CA SER A 352 -26.53 1.82 0.82
C SER A 352 -27.54 2.67 0.06
N GLY A 353 -28.67 2.99 0.69
CA GLY A 353 -29.79 3.64 0.01
C GLY A 353 -30.28 2.80 -1.18
N SER A 354 -30.20 3.35 -2.40
CA SER A 354 -30.55 2.66 -3.65
C SER A 354 -29.43 1.77 -4.19
N ASP A 355 -28.21 1.90 -3.69
CA ASP A 355 -27.05 1.23 -4.26
C ASP A 355 -26.94 -0.21 -3.77
N ARG A 356 -26.45 -1.08 -4.66
CA ARG A 356 -26.18 -2.50 -4.42
C ARG A 356 -24.75 -2.80 -4.81
N LEU A 357 -23.89 -2.97 -3.81
CA LEU A 357 -22.44 -3.00 -4.00
C LEU A 357 -21.87 -4.36 -3.57
N ARG A 358 -20.88 -4.87 -4.33
CA ARG A 358 -20.14 -6.10 -3.97
C ARG A 358 -18.99 -5.84 -2.99
N GLU A 359 -18.58 -4.56 -2.88
CA GLU A 359 -17.60 -4.06 -1.92
C GLU A 359 -18.11 -2.73 -1.39
N MET A 360 -18.03 -2.51 -0.08
CA MET A 360 -18.52 -1.29 0.54
C MET A 360 -17.58 -0.83 1.66
N ALA A 361 -17.45 0.49 1.80
CA ALA A 361 -16.77 1.08 2.94
C ALA A 361 -17.76 1.36 4.08
N LEU A 362 -17.40 1.01 5.31
CA LEU A 362 -18.09 1.44 6.52
C LEU A 362 -17.19 2.35 7.35
N TYR A 363 -17.80 3.38 7.92
CA TYR A 363 -17.13 4.37 8.74
C TYR A 363 -17.38 4.05 10.21
N CYS A 364 -16.33 3.69 10.95
CA CYS A 364 -16.44 3.29 12.34
C CYS A 364 -15.31 3.93 13.15
N GLY A 365 -15.65 4.72 14.19
CA GLY A 365 -14.66 5.28 15.11
C GLY A 365 -14.36 4.33 16.27
N VAL A 366 -13.31 4.62 17.04
CA VAL A 366 -12.89 3.85 18.22
C VAL A 366 -14.07 3.66 19.19
N GLY A 367 -14.31 2.42 19.61
CA GLY A 367 -15.40 2.03 20.50
C GLY A 367 -16.82 2.16 19.92
N ALA A 368 -16.98 2.64 18.69
CA ALA A 368 -18.27 2.79 18.03
C ALA A 368 -18.69 1.51 17.30
N SER A 369 -19.95 1.47 16.85
CA SER A 369 -20.46 0.43 15.96
C SER A 369 -20.99 1.04 14.67
N ALA A 370 -20.72 0.39 13.55
CA ALA A 370 -21.26 0.71 12.24
C ALA A 370 -22.10 -0.47 11.74
N GLU A 371 -23.17 -0.18 10.99
CA GLU A 371 -24.08 -1.21 10.48
C GLU A 371 -24.19 -1.12 8.96
N VAL A 372 -24.30 -2.28 8.31
CA VAL A 372 -24.63 -2.42 6.89
C VAL A 372 -25.75 -3.43 6.73
N THR A 373 -26.72 -3.13 5.88
CA THR A 373 -27.71 -4.12 5.42
C THR A 373 -27.22 -4.81 4.15
N TYR A 374 -27.58 -6.08 3.97
CA TYR A 374 -27.23 -6.85 2.79
C TYR A 374 -28.47 -7.49 2.16
N GLU A 375 -28.36 -7.84 0.89
CA GLU A 375 -29.37 -8.59 0.15
C GLU A 375 -28.73 -9.81 -0.52
N LEU A 376 -29.50 -10.90 -0.57
CA LEU A 376 -29.13 -12.15 -1.23
C LEU A 376 -29.97 -12.32 -2.48
N THR A 377 -29.33 -12.64 -3.61
CA THR A 377 -30.05 -12.91 -4.86
C THR A 377 -30.07 -14.41 -5.14
N ASN A 378 -31.23 -14.97 -5.47
CA ASN A 378 -31.41 -16.34 -5.97
C ASN A 378 -30.70 -17.46 -5.18
N PRO A 379 -30.89 -17.52 -3.84
CA PRO A 379 -30.42 -18.66 -3.05
C PRO A 379 -31.12 -19.95 -3.52
N LEU A 380 -30.36 -21.04 -3.69
CA LEU A 380 -30.96 -22.35 -4.00
C LEU A 380 -31.66 -22.93 -2.76
N ASN A 381 -31.10 -22.66 -1.57
CA ASN A 381 -31.62 -23.14 -0.30
C ASN A 381 -32.22 -22.00 0.53
N ALA A 382 -33.34 -22.28 1.20
CA ALA A 382 -34.00 -21.31 2.08
C ALA A 382 -33.17 -20.99 3.35
N THR A 383 -32.22 -21.86 3.70
CA THR A 383 -31.31 -21.67 4.83
C THR A 383 -29.97 -21.23 4.29
N ILE A 384 -29.65 -19.94 4.43
CA ILE A 384 -28.39 -19.35 3.99
C ILE A 384 -27.49 -19.08 5.19
N ALA A 385 -26.27 -19.60 5.16
CA ALA A 385 -25.24 -19.26 6.12
C ALA A 385 -24.57 -17.94 5.69
N VAL A 386 -24.64 -16.92 6.56
CA VAL A 386 -23.86 -15.68 6.41
C VAL A 386 -22.95 -15.56 7.62
N GLU A 387 -21.65 -15.58 7.38
CA GLU A 387 -20.60 -15.56 8.41
C GLU A 387 -19.55 -14.49 8.06
N CYS A 388 -18.91 -13.92 9.08
CA CYS A 388 -17.93 -12.85 8.90
C CYS A 388 -16.60 -13.20 9.58
N ILE A 389 -15.49 -12.84 8.92
CA ILE A 389 -14.14 -12.92 9.49
C ILE A 389 -13.59 -11.49 9.56
N SER A 390 -13.04 -11.14 10.72
CA SER A 390 -12.50 -9.83 11.03
C SER A 390 -11.13 -9.95 11.69
N HIS A 391 -10.27 -8.98 11.44
CA HIS A 391 -8.94 -8.86 12.04
C HIS A 391 -8.87 -7.65 12.98
N SER A 392 -7.76 -7.52 13.71
CA SER A 392 -7.45 -6.34 14.55
C SER A 392 -8.47 -6.07 15.67
N ASN A 393 -9.00 -7.14 16.29
CA ASN A 393 -9.93 -7.10 17.42
C ASN A 393 -11.31 -6.46 17.16
N TYR A 394 -11.66 -6.18 15.90
CA TYR A 394 -13.02 -5.74 15.56
C TYR A 394 -14.01 -6.87 15.82
N GLN A 395 -15.11 -6.54 16.47
CA GLN A 395 -16.19 -7.49 16.69
C GLN A 395 -17.19 -7.38 15.55
N VAL A 396 -17.63 -8.52 15.01
CA VAL A 396 -18.63 -8.55 13.96
C VAL A 396 -19.79 -9.44 14.39
N ALA A 397 -21.01 -8.92 14.24
CA ALA A 397 -22.24 -9.62 14.52
C ALA A 397 -23.12 -9.63 13.27
N VAL A 398 -23.68 -10.80 12.93
CA VAL A 398 -24.61 -10.97 11.81
C VAL A 398 -26.01 -11.22 12.35
N ASP A 399 -26.94 -10.29 12.10
CA ASP A 399 -28.36 -10.48 12.30
C ASP A 399 -29.00 -10.95 10.99
N LYS A 400 -29.13 -12.28 10.87
CA LYS A 400 -29.70 -12.94 9.67
C LYS A 400 -31.17 -12.59 9.46
N SER A 401 -31.91 -12.24 10.51
CA SER A 401 -33.34 -11.93 10.42
C SER A 401 -33.62 -10.53 9.87
N ALA A 402 -32.70 -9.59 10.15
CA ALA A 402 -32.73 -8.23 9.64
C ALA A 402 -31.86 -8.03 8.39
N SER A 403 -31.20 -9.09 7.91
CA SER A 403 -30.15 -9.03 6.88
C SER A 403 -29.13 -7.93 7.15
N LYS A 404 -28.61 -7.90 8.38
CA LYS A 404 -27.75 -6.81 8.86
C LYS A 404 -26.45 -7.35 9.43
N ILE A 405 -25.36 -6.64 9.16
CA ILE A 405 -24.04 -6.88 9.74
C ILE A 405 -23.67 -5.65 10.55
N THR A 406 -23.31 -5.85 11.82
CA THR A 406 -22.83 -4.82 12.73
C THR A 406 -21.35 -5.06 12.99
N VAL A 407 -20.53 -4.03 12.79
CA VAL A 407 -19.09 -4.04 13.05
C VAL A 407 -18.80 -3.06 14.17
N THR A 408 -18.15 -3.53 15.23
CA THR A 408 -17.81 -2.74 16.42
C THR A 408 -16.29 -2.62 16.54
N ALA A 409 -15.80 -1.37 16.59
CA ALA A 409 -14.38 -1.10 16.78
C ALA A 409 -13.95 -1.36 18.23
N PRO A 410 -12.70 -1.79 18.46
CA PRO A 410 -12.11 -1.84 19.80
C PRO A 410 -12.24 -0.49 20.52
N ALA A 411 -12.45 -0.54 21.84
CA ALA A 411 -12.48 0.66 22.68
C ALA A 411 -11.07 1.24 22.92
N ASP A 412 -10.03 0.42 22.81
CA ASP A 412 -8.64 0.84 22.91
C ASP A 412 -8.15 1.39 21.54
N PRO A 413 -7.79 2.68 21.43
CA PRO A 413 -7.25 3.26 20.21
C PRO A 413 -5.99 2.54 19.70
N ALA A 414 -5.16 1.97 20.59
CA ALA A 414 -3.94 1.27 20.19
C ALA A 414 -4.21 -0.08 19.51
N ALA A 415 -5.40 -0.65 19.70
CA ALA A 415 -5.80 -1.92 19.09
C ALA A 415 -6.38 -1.76 17.67
N VAL A 416 -6.49 -0.51 17.17
CA VAL A 416 -7.13 -0.18 15.91
C VAL A 416 -6.10 -0.04 14.78
N GLY A 417 -6.23 -0.87 13.73
CA GLY A 417 -5.40 -0.78 12.52
C GLY A 417 -5.90 0.28 11.52
N ALA A 418 -5.00 0.82 10.68
CA ALA A 418 -5.29 1.91 9.74
C ALA A 418 -6.30 1.53 8.63
N THR A 419 -6.38 0.25 8.25
CA THR A 419 -7.40 -0.28 7.34
C THR A 419 -7.75 -1.68 7.80
N VAL A 420 -9.02 -1.92 8.08
CA VAL A 420 -9.51 -3.24 8.51
C VAL A 420 -10.46 -3.77 7.46
N GLU A 421 -10.23 -5.00 7.03
CA GLU A 421 -11.10 -5.69 6.10
C GLU A 421 -11.91 -6.74 6.86
N VAL A 422 -13.22 -6.72 6.67
CA VAL A 422 -14.12 -7.77 7.12
C VAL A 422 -14.54 -8.58 5.89
N LEU A 423 -14.20 -9.86 5.90
CA LEU A 423 -14.63 -10.80 4.87
C LEU A 423 -16.00 -11.34 5.24
N VAL A 424 -16.94 -11.24 4.31
CA VAL A 424 -18.32 -11.70 4.48
C VAL A 424 -18.54 -12.88 3.55
N PHE A 425 -18.89 -14.03 4.12
CA PHE A 425 -19.17 -15.25 3.37
C PHE A 425 -20.67 -15.50 3.36
N ALA A 426 -21.21 -15.82 2.18
CA ALA A 426 -22.57 -16.34 2.05
C ALA A 426 -22.52 -17.71 1.40
N SER A 427 -23.17 -18.70 2.01
CA SER A 427 -23.27 -20.05 1.49
C SER A 427 -24.70 -20.55 1.50
N ASP A 428 -25.12 -21.15 0.39
CA ASP A 428 -26.39 -21.86 0.27
C ASP A 428 -26.21 -23.39 0.30
N ASP A 429 -25.17 -23.88 0.99
CA ASP A 429 -24.71 -25.27 1.08
C ASP A 429 -24.04 -25.82 -0.19
N GLU A 430 -24.45 -25.37 -1.38
CA GLU A 430 -23.87 -25.81 -2.65
C GLU A 430 -22.87 -24.80 -3.22
N ARG A 431 -23.09 -23.51 -2.96
CA ARG A 431 -22.31 -22.39 -3.50
C ARG A 431 -21.89 -21.48 -2.35
N THR A 432 -20.61 -21.15 -2.29
CA THR A 432 -20.08 -20.15 -1.35
C THR A 432 -19.49 -18.98 -2.11
N LEU A 433 -19.80 -17.77 -1.67
CA LEU A 433 -19.19 -16.54 -2.19
C LEU A 433 -18.61 -15.71 -1.05
N MET A 434 -17.57 -14.96 -1.38
CA MET A 434 -16.90 -14.04 -0.46
C MET A 434 -17.09 -12.60 -0.94
N ARG A 435 -17.41 -11.69 -0.02
CA ARG A 435 -17.50 -10.24 -0.23
C ARG A 435 -16.61 -9.52 0.77
N LYS A 436 -16.22 -8.30 0.43
CA LYS A 436 -15.29 -7.50 1.23
C LYS A 436 -15.98 -6.24 1.74
N LEU A 437 -15.86 -6.01 3.04
CA LEU A 437 -16.33 -4.81 3.72
C LEU A 437 -15.12 -4.09 4.30
N VAL A 438 -14.84 -2.88 3.81
CA VAL A 438 -13.66 -2.10 4.20
C VAL A 438 -14.05 -1.15 5.33
N ILE A 439 -13.45 -1.30 6.50
CA ILE A 439 -13.72 -0.43 7.65
C ILE A 439 -12.73 0.73 7.63
N LYS A 440 -13.24 1.93 7.36
CA LYS A 440 -12.49 3.18 7.46
C LYS A 440 -12.61 3.75 8.87
N GLN A 441 -11.46 4.04 9.48
CA GLN A 441 -11.40 4.61 10.83
C GLN A 441 -11.76 6.07 10.85
N VAL A 442 -12.85 6.38 11.56
CA VAL A 442 -13.31 7.75 11.76
C VAL A 442 -12.61 8.35 12.97
N LYS A 443 -11.95 9.48 12.74
CA LYS A 443 -11.33 10.34 13.74
C LYS A 443 -12.16 11.61 13.87
N TYR A 444 -11.95 12.33 14.97
CA TYR A 444 -12.70 13.55 15.26
C TYR A 444 -11.75 14.68 15.65
N ILE A 445 -12.04 15.88 15.15
CA ILE A 445 -11.44 17.14 15.63
C ILE A 445 -12.51 17.83 16.47
N PRO A 446 -12.47 17.72 17.81
CA PRO A 446 -13.46 18.34 18.67
C PRO A 446 -13.16 19.84 18.84
N TYR A 447 -14.22 20.62 18.94
CA TYR A 447 -14.17 22.06 19.15
C TYR A 447 -15.33 22.51 20.03
N THR A 448 -15.21 23.71 20.60
CA THR A 448 -16.37 24.43 21.15
C THR A 448 -16.55 25.75 20.43
N ALA A 449 -17.81 26.14 20.21
CA ALA A 449 -18.16 27.36 19.52
C ALA A 449 -19.52 27.89 19.99
N THR A 450 -19.82 29.15 19.68
CA THR A 450 -21.14 29.75 19.96
C THR A 450 -22.20 29.40 18.92
N GLU A 451 -21.78 28.93 17.75
CA GLU A 451 -22.63 28.44 16.67
C GLU A 451 -21.91 27.33 15.88
N GLN A 452 -22.66 26.66 14.99
CA GLN A 452 -22.10 25.58 14.18
C GLN A 452 -21.04 26.13 13.22
N LEU A 453 -19.84 25.57 13.28
CA LEU A 453 -18.75 25.88 12.38
C LEU A 453 -18.69 24.87 11.23
N TYR A 454 -18.38 25.38 10.04
CA TYR A 454 -18.18 24.56 8.85
C TYR A 454 -16.69 24.33 8.61
N ILE A 455 -16.36 23.19 8.01
CA ILE A 455 -14.98 22.78 7.76
C ILE A 455 -14.37 23.43 6.52
N THR A 456 -15.14 24.20 5.76
CA THR A 456 -14.71 24.87 4.52
C THR A 456 -14.95 26.36 4.63
N SER A 457 -14.15 27.14 3.92
CA SER A 457 -14.36 28.58 3.80
C SER A 457 -15.71 28.91 3.14
N ALA A 458 -16.37 29.97 3.64
CA ALA A 458 -17.52 30.54 2.95
C ALA A 458 -17.13 31.22 1.63
N ASP A 459 -15.90 31.74 1.55
CA ASP A 459 -15.36 32.39 0.35
C ASP A 459 -14.86 31.36 -0.68
N PHE A 460 -14.42 30.19 -0.22
CA PHE A 460 -13.95 29.07 -1.04
C PHE A 460 -14.68 27.78 -0.67
N PRO A 461 -15.97 27.68 -1.01
CA PRO A 461 -16.76 26.49 -0.70
C PRO A 461 -16.17 25.28 -1.42
N GLY A 462 -15.66 24.32 -0.64
CA GLY A 462 -15.04 23.10 -1.15
C GLY A 462 -13.62 22.87 -0.65
N ASP A 463 -12.89 23.91 -0.26
CA ASP A 463 -11.54 23.79 0.28
C ASP A 463 -11.61 23.66 1.81
N PRO A 464 -11.23 22.51 2.39
CA PRO A 464 -11.30 22.30 3.83
C PRO A 464 -10.20 23.09 4.54
N TYR A 465 -10.50 23.57 5.75
CA TYR A 465 -9.57 24.23 6.67
C TYR A 465 -8.42 23.35 7.16
N PHE A 466 -8.52 22.05 6.91
CA PHE A 466 -7.51 21.07 7.27
C PHE A 466 -7.15 20.28 6.03
N TRP A 467 -5.86 20.07 5.84
CA TRP A 467 -5.32 19.31 4.73
C TRP A 467 -4.55 18.10 5.22
N GLY A 468 -4.45 17.07 4.36
CA GLY A 468 -3.56 15.96 4.59
C GLY A 468 -3.81 14.77 3.67
N LYS A 469 -3.03 13.72 3.89
CA LYS A 469 -3.02 12.54 3.01
C LYS A 469 -4.26 11.67 3.23
N ASP A 470 -4.92 11.33 2.12
CA ASP A 470 -6.14 10.53 2.08
C ASP A 470 -7.22 11.06 3.05
N CYS A 471 -7.17 12.38 3.33
CA CYS A 471 -8.05 13.04 4.27
C CYS A 471 -9.39 13.35 3.62
N GLU A 472 -10.46 12.84 4.22
CA GLU A 472 -11.84 13.07 3.77
C GLU A 472 -12.69 13.41 4.99
N PHE A 473 -13.35 14.57 4.95
CA PHE A 473 -14.27 15.01 6.01
C PHE A 473 -15.68 14.47 5.75
N LEU A 474 -16.28 13.92 6.81
CA LEU A 474 -17.56 13.23 6.76
C LEU A 474 -18.63 14.13 7.41
N THR A 475 -19.27 14.97 6.60
CA THR A 475 -20.27 15.94 7.08
C THR A 475 -21.42 15.27 7.84
N ASP A 476 -21.89 14.12 7.37
CA ASP A 476 -23.01 13.38 8.00
C ASP A 476 -22.67 12.79 9.38
N LEU A 477 -21.38 12.61 9.68
CA LEU A 477 -20.91 12.14 10.99
C LEU A 477 -20.39 13.28 11.88
N SER A 478 -20.30 14.49 11.34
CA SER A 478 -19.92 15.69 12.09
C SER A 478 -21.12 16.21 12.86
N THR A 479 -20.90 16.70 14.08
CA THR A 479 -22.01 17.09 14.98
C THR A 479 -21.72 18.43 15.65
N TYR A 480 -22.79 19.17 15.97
CA TYR A 480 -22.73 20.35 16.83
C TYR A 480 -23.98 20.38 17.72
N ASP A 481 -23.80 20.49 19.03
CA ASP A 481 -24.87 20.66 20.00
C ASP A 481 -24.97 22.13 20.41
N ALA A 482 -26.04 22.81 19.97
CA ALA A 482 -26.26 24.22 20.28
C ALA A 482 -26.54 24.50 21.77
N ALA A 483 -26.90 23.49 22.57
CA ALA A 483 -27.14 23.66 24.00
C ALA A 483 -25.85 23.71 24.82
N THR A 484 -24.84 22.93 24.42
CA THR A 484 -23.52 22.88 25.09
C THR A 484 -22.47 23.73 24.38
N GLY A 485 -22.65 24.01 23.09
CA GLY A 485 -21.65 24.63 22.21
C GLY A 485 -20.56 23.65 21.76
N GLU A 486 -20.71 22.35 22.03
CA GLU A 486 -19.73 21.33 21.66
C GLU A 486 -19.96 20.83 20.23
N GLY A 487 -18.89 20.78 19.45
CA GLY A 487 -18.91 20.24 18.11
C GLY A 487 -17.71 19.34 17.83
N ARG A 488 -17.81 18.57 16.75
CA ARG A 488 -16.71 17.74 16.26
C ARG A 488 -16.84 17.54 14.75
N TRP A 489 -15.72 17.67 14.05
CA TRP A 489 -15.63 17.31 12.64
C TRP A 489 -15.11 15.89 12.51
N ALA A 490 -15.89 15.04 11.86
CA ALA A 490 -15.52 13.67 11.56
C ALA A 490 -14.66 13.62 10.30
N TYR A 491 -13.59 12.85 10.32
CA TYR A 491 -12.72 12.66 9.15
C TYR A 491 -12.10 11.26 9.12
N VAL A 492 -11.63 10.85 7.95
CA VAL A 492 -10.76 9.67 7.76
C VAL A 492 -9.42 10.10 7.21
N GLY A 493 -8.44 9.20 7.18
CA GLY A 493 -7.09 9.51 6.72
C GLY A 493 -6.24 10.19 7.78
N THR A 494 -5.32 11.05 7.34
CA THR A 494 -4.40 11.80 8.21
C THR A 494 -4.47 13.28 7.88
N VAL A 495 -4.69 14.11 8.90
CA VAL A 495 -4.59 15.56 8.78
C VAL A 495 -3.16 15.95 9.14
N THR A 496 -2.51 16.72 8.27
CA THR A 496 -1.12 17.16 8.41
C THR A 496 -1.00 18.67 8.60
N ASP A 497 -1.99 19.43 8.17
CA ASP A 497 -1.90 20.89 8.12
C ASP A 497 -3.21 21.56 8.55
N VAL A 498 -3.09 22.67 9.26
CA VAL A 498 -4.15 23.68 9.34
C VAL A 498 -3.86 24.72 8.25
N GLU A 499 -4.80 24.86 7.31
CA GLU A 499 -4.62 25.73 6.15
C GLU A 499 -4.44 27.20 6.57
N PRO A 500 -3.68 27.99 5.79
CA PRO A 500 -3.60 29.42 6.01
C PRO A 500 -4.97 30.09 6.04
N SER A 501 -5.15 30.99 7.01
CA SER A 501 -6.40 31.71 7.24
C SER A 501 -7.64 30.85 7.54
N ALA A 502 -7.49 29.55 7.86
CA ALA A 502 -8.60 28.63 8.15
C ALA A 502 -9.72 29.21 9.04
N PHE A 503 -9.35 29.74 10.20
CA PHE A 503 -10.24 30.37 11.19
C PHE A 503 -9.91 31.86 11.37
N ASN A 504 -9.45 32.52 10.30
CA ASN A 504 -9.17 33.95 10.35
C ASN A 504 -10.46 34.74 10.63
N SER A 505 -10.41 35.56 11.67
CA SER A 505 -11.50 36.39 12.18
C SER A 505 -12.74 35.59 12.60
N GLU A 506 -12.60 34.28 12.84
CA GLU A 506 -13.69 33.42 13.30
C GLU A 506 -14.10 33.81 14.73
N GLN A 507 -15.30 34.38 14.90
CA GLN A 507 -15.78 34.90 16.19
C GLN A 507 -16.58 33.88 17.00
N ALA A 508 -16.97 32.76 16.40
CA ALA A 508 -17.74 31.74 17.07
C ALA A 508 -16.84 30.72 17.80
N ILE A 509 -15.66 30.40 17.26
CA ILE A 509 -14.75 29.41 17.84
C ILE A 509 -14.26 29.82 19.24
N ARG A 510 -14.25 28.87 20.17
CA ARG A 510 -13.80 29.05 21.56
C ARG A 510 -12.66 28.10 21.91
N SER A 511 -12.77 26.84 21.53
CA SER A 511 -11.67 25.89 21.71
C SER A 511 -11.56 24.91 20.57
N ILE A 512 -10.38 24.34 20.39
CA ILE A 512 -10.14 23.25 19.44
C ILE A 512 -9.04 22.31 19.95
N VAL A 513 -9.21 21.01 19.72
CA VAL A 513 -8.18 20.01 19.96
C VAL A 513 -7.66 19.51 18.61
N LEU A 514 -6.44 19.88 18.28
CA LEU A 514 -5.80 19.46 17.05
C LEU A 514 -5.33 18.00 17.17
N PRO A 515 -5.65 17.12 16.22
CA PRO A 515 -5.25 15.72 16.27
C PRO A 515 -3.75 15.53 16.00
N GLU A 516 -3.20 14.41 16.50
CA GLU A 516 -1.87 13.94 16.11
C GLU A 516 -1.78 13.68 14.60
N GLY A 517 -0.64 14.03 14.03
CA GLY A 517 -0.37 14.04 12.59
C GLY A 517 -0.19 15.45 12.03
N ILE A 518 -0.74 16.48 12.68
CA ILE A 518 -0.58 17.88 12.26
C ILE A 518 0.86 18.33 12.53
N THR A 519 1.56 18.67 11.46
CA THR A 519 2.93 19.18 11.49
C THR A 519 3.00 20.70 11.29
N TYR A 520 1.95 21.33 10.76
CA TYR A 520 1.98 22.73 10.35
C TYR A 520 0.67 23.48 10.65
N ILE A 521 0.79 24.71 11.15
CA ILE A 521 -0.31 25.68 11.28
C ILE A 521 0.01 26.90 10.43
N GLY A 522 -0.78 27.12 9.38
CA GLY A 522 -0.52 28.13 8.36
C GLY A 522 -0.68 29.58 8.81
N HIS A 523 -0.11 30.50 8.01
CA HIS A 523 -0.19 31.93 8.32
C HIS A 523 -1.63 32.39 8.50
N ASN A 524 -1.84 33.24 9.51
CA ASN A 524 -3.15 33.75 9.89
C ASN A 524 -4.22 32.70 10.22
N ALA A 525 -3.86 31.41 10.41
CA ALA A 525 -4.83 30.32 10.60
C ALA A 525 -5.90 30.64 11.66
N PHE A 526 -5.57 31.30 12.75
CA PHE A 526 -6.51 31.72 13.79
C PHE A 526 -6.49 33.23 14.04
N ASN A 527 -5.91 34.06 13.14
CA ASN A 527 -5.75 35.49 13.38
C ASN A 527 -7.08 36.16 13.71
N ASN A 528 -7.12 37.00 14.75
CA ASN A 528 -8.30 37.73 15.19
C ASN A 528 -9.51 36.84 15.51
N SER A 529 -9.31 35.55 15.77
CA SER A 529 -10.37 34.64 16.20
C SER A 529 -10.74 34.85 17.67
N ALA A 530 -11.93 34.37 18.04
CA ALA A 530 -12.38 34.32 19.42
C ALA A 530 -11.81 33.14 20.22
N LEU A 531 -10.84 32.40 19.66
CA LEU A 531 -10.22 31.21 20.25
C LEU A 531 -9.63 31.50 21.64
N GLU A 532 -10.13 30.81 22.65
CA GLU A 532 -9.79 30.94 24.08
C GLU A 532 -8.81 29.85 24.54
N SER A 533 -8.87 28.65 23.95
CA SER A 533 -7.92 27.56 24.21
C SER A 533 -7.67 26.70 22.98
N ILE A 534 -6.48 26.13 22.88
CA ILE A 534 -6.10 25.19 21.84
C ILE A 534 -5.22 24.09 22.42
N THR A 535 -5.48 22.84 22.06
CA THR A 535 -4.56 21.73 22.33
C THR A 535 -3.76 21.47 21.06
N LEU A 536 -2.44 21.68 21.14
CA LEU A 536 -1.51 21.40 20.06
C LEU A 536 -1.01 19.94 20.16
N PRO A 537 -0.80 19.24 19.04
CA PRO A 537 -0.28 17.88 19.05
C PRO A 537 1.24 17.85 19.14
N GLU A 538 1.80 16.74 19.65
CA GLU A 538 3.26 16.58 19.76
C GLU A 538 3.95 16.48 18.40
N SER A 539 3.21 16.14 17.35
CA SER A 539 3.69 16.10 15.96
C SER A 539 3.90 17.48 15.32
N LEU A 540 3.49 18.57 15.97
CA LEU A 540 3.57 19.92 15.41
C LEU A 540 5.02 20.41 15.31
N VAL A 541 5.42 20.82 14.10
CA VAL A 541 6.78 21.29 13.78
C VAL A 541 6.81 22.80 13.58
N GLU A 542 5.77 23.39 12.99
CA GLU A 542 5.78 24.79 12.60
C GLU A 542 4.44 25.51 12.85
N ILE A 543 4.53 26.70 13.45
CA ILE A 543 3.46 27.69 13.54
C ILE A 543 3.91 28.90 12.73
N ASP A 544 3.20 29.23 11.66
CA ASP A 544 3.59 30.30 10.74
C ASP A 544 3.14 31.69 11.24
N GLN A 545 3.55 32.74 10.52
CA GLN A 545 3.34 34.13 10.87
C GLN A 545 1.87 34.48 11.13
N TYR A 546 1.62 35.30 12.15
CA TYR A 546 0.30 35.76 12.56
C TYR A 546 -0.71 34.63 12.92
N ALA A 547 -0.30 33.37 13.03
CA ALA A 547 -1.22 32.25 13.21
C ALA A 547 -2.21 32.45 14.38
N PHE A 548 -1.75 32.98 15.51
CA PHE A 548 -2.58 33.27 16.69
C PHE A 548 -2.62 34.77 17.05
N SER A 549 -2.30 35.66 16.10
CA SER A 549 -2.36 37.10 16.32
C SER A 549 -3.78 37.48 16.75
N LYS A 550 -3.95 38.30 17.79
CA LYS A 550 -5.25 38.84 18.23
C LYS A 550 -6.27 37.78 18.70
N CYS A 551 -5.83 36.56 19.01
CA CYS A 551 -6.64 35.50 19.64
C CYS A 551 -6.94 35.75 21.11
N ASN A 552 -8.00 35.11 21.64
CA ASN A 552 -8.37 35.17 23.06
C ASN A 552 -7.63 34.15 23.95
N LEU A 553 -6.50 33.61 23.51
CA LEU A 553 -5.74 32.60 24.28
C LEU A 553 -5.26 33.17 25.61
N THR A 554 -5.59 32.50 26.71
CA THR A 554 -5.15 32.89 28.07
C THR A 554 -3.83 32.23 28.47
N GLU A 555 -3.61 31.01 27.98
CA GLU A 555 -2.37 30.26 28.09
C GLU A 555 -2.18 29.42 26.82
N ILE A 556 -0.93 29.06 26.54
CA ILE A 556 -0.60 28.10 25.49
C ILE A 556 0.64 27.29 25.87
N THR A 557 0.58 26.00 25.58
CA THR A 557 1.70 25.07 25.68
C THR A 557 2.20 24.77 24.28
N LEU A 558 3.46 25.07 24.02
CA LEU A 558 4.15 24.82 22.75
C LEU A 558 4.87 23.46 22.83
N PRO A 559 4.49 22.49 21.96
CA PRO A 559 4.89 21.09 22.08
C PRO A 559 6.39 20.88 21.80
N ALA A 560 6.93 19.73 22.21
CA ALA A 560 8.37 19.45 22.23
C ALA A 560 9.02 19.42 20.84
N ASN A 561 8.28 19.07 19.79
CA ASN A 561 8.83 18.99 18.43
C ASN A 561 8.71 20.30 17.65
N LEU A 562 8.20 21.38 18.24
CA LEU A 562 8.09 22.67 17.56
C LEU A 562 9.49 23.23 17.25
N GLU A 563 9.77 23.46 15.97
CA GLU A 563 11.04 23.97 15.45
C GLU A 563 10.94 25.44 15.01
N THR A 564 9.76 25.86 14.55
CA THR A 564 9.53 27.22 14.05
C THR A 564 8.30 27.86 14.69
N LEU A 565 8.49 29.07 15.24
CA LEU A 565 7.42 29.96 15.68
C LEU A 565 7.52 31.29 14.92
N GLY A 566 6.56 31.51 14.03
CA GLY A 566 6.54 32.58 13.06
C GLY A 566 6.44 33.99 13.66
N SER A 567 6.81 34.97 12.83
CA SER A 567 6.77 36.38 13.19
C SER A 567 5.34 36.81 13.53
N SER A 568 5.20 37.62 14.58
CA SER A 568 3.89 38.08 15.05
C SER A 568 2.89 36.96 15.39
N ALA A 569 3.34 35.72 15.66
CA ALA A 569 2.44 34.59 15.90
C ALA A 569 1.41 34.84 17.02
N PHE A 570 1.75 35.63 18.05
CA PHE A 570 0.84 36.02 19.15
C PHE A 570 0.68 37.56 19.27
N ASP A 571 0.93 38.30 18.19
CA ASP A 571 0.88 39.77 18.19
C ASP A 571 -0.50 40.35 18.56
N TYR A 572 -0.48 41.52 19.19
CA TYR A 572 -1.65 42.33 19.53
C TYR A 572 -1.52 43.80 19.09
N GLU A 573 -0.61 44.12 18.17
CA GLU A 573 -0.44 45.46 17.62
C GLU A 573 -1.66 45.90 16.79
N GLY A 574 -1.99 47.18 16.88
CA GLY A 574 -3.04 47.80 16.06
C GLY A 574 -4.47 47.47 16.47
N THR A 575 -4.70 46.80 17.61
CA THR A 575 -6.04 46.58 18.17
C THR A 575 -6.28 47.40 19.44
N SER A 576 -7.56 47.74 19.69
CA SER A 576 -8.01 48.33 20.95
C SER A 576 -8.17 47.30 22.08
N ARG A 577 -8.19 46.00 21.72
CA ARG A 577 -8.26 44.88 22.66
C ARG A 577 -6.91 44.72 23.39
N VAL A 578 -6.98 44.16 24.59
CA VAL A 578 -5.80 43.76 25.36
C VAL A 578 -5.63 42.25 25.20
N SER A 579 -4.41 41.79 24.94
CA SER A 579 -4.09 40.36 24.90
C SER A 579 -4.47 39.70 26.24
N PRO A 580 -5.28 38.63 26.25
CA PRO A 580 -5.58 37.87 27.46
C PRO A 580 -4.45 36.88 27.82
N LEU A 581 -3.44 36.70 26.98
CA LEU A 581 -2.36 35.76 27.19
C LEU A 581 -1.56 36.14 28.44
N THR A 582 -1.55 35.23 29.42
CA THR A 582 -0.87 35.42 30.72
C THR A 582 0.37 34.55 30.86
N LYS A 583 0.41 33.42 30.15
CA LYS A 583 1.47 32.40 30.27
C LYS A 583 1.73 31.69 28.95
N VAL A 584 3.01 31.41 28.68
CA VAL A 584 3.46 30.56 27.57
C VAL A 584 4.39 29.50 28.13
N VAL A 585 4.13 28.24 27.82
CA VAL A 585 4.93 27.08 28.26
C VAL A 585 5.64 26.46 27.05
N PHE A 586 6.93 26.18 27.18
CA PHE A 586 7.74 25.50 26.17
C PHE A 586 8.09 24.10 26.70
N GLU A 587 7.61 23.03 26.06
CA GLU A 587 7.85 21.64 26.51
C GLU A 587 9.17 21.08 25.98
N GLY A 588 10.28 21.77 26.26
CA GLY A 588 11.62 21.32 25.83
C GLY A 588 11.84 21.41 24.31
N ASN A 589 11.15 22.35 23.66
CA ASN A 589 11.13 22.47 22.20
C ASN A 589 12.43 22.99 21.59
N LYS A 590 12.59 22.71 20.29
CA LYS A 590 13.81 22.94 19.50
C LYS A 590 13.91 24.37 18.95
N LEU A 591 13.13 25.32 19.48
CA LEU A 591 13.10 26.68 18.98
C LEU A 591 14.47 27.36 19.14
N GLU A 592 15.08 27.75 18.02
CA GLU A 592 16.33 28.50 18.02
C GLU A 592 16.10 30.01 18.07
N THR A 593 14.92 30.50 17.69
CA THR A 593 14.65 31.93 17.57
C THR A 593 13.24 32.29 18.06
N ILE A 594 13.13 33.33 18.89
CA ILE A 594 11.88 34.08 19.05
C ILE A 594 11.89 35.20 18.03
N GLN A 595 11.05 35.07 17.01
CA GLN A 595 11.06 35.94 15.83
C GLN A 595 10.52 37.35 16.09
N LEU A 596 10.67 38.20 15.06
CA LEU A 596 10.10 39.53 14.97
C LEU A 596 8.67 39.59 15.53
N ASN A 597 8.44 40.48 16.50
CA ASN A 597 7.13 40.81 17.06
C ASN A 597 6.32 39.63 17.65
N THR A 598 6.91 38.44 17.90
CA THR A 598 6.14 37.22 18.25
C THR A 598 5.13 37.43 19.38
N PHE A 599 5.48 38.14 20.45
CA PHE A 599 4.62 38.46 21.60
C PHE A 599 4.37 39.98 21.75
N GLN A 600 4.52 40.76 20.68
CA GLN A 600 4.33 42.20 20.71
C GLN A 600 2.92 42.54 21.24
N TYR A 601 2.81 43.51 22.15
CA TYR A 601 1.57 43.91 22.82
C TYR A 601 0.84 42.81 23.62
N CYS A 602 1.52 41.72 24.01
CA CYS A 602 1.01 40.75 24.99
C CYS A 602 1.01 41.33 26.42
N LYS A 603 0.19 42.36 26.65
CA LYS A 603 0.23 43.21 27.85
C LYS A 603 -0.04 42.49 29.18
N ASN A 604 -0.70 41.34 29.15
CA ASN A 604 -1.01 40.53 30.33
C ASN A 604 -0.03 39.36 30.55
N LEU A 605 0.96 39.16 29.66
CA LEU A 605 1.95 38.10 29.81
C LEU A 605 2.80 38.36 31.05
N GLN A 606 2.69 37.46 32.04
CA GLN A 606 3.34 37.60 33.35
C GLN A 606 4.54 36.69 33.51
N GLU A 607 4.44 35.48 32.97
CA GLU A 607 5.43 34.41 33.11
C GLU A 607 5.76 33.84 31.74
N ILE A 608 7.05 33.78 31.43
CA ILE A 608 7.59 33.05 30.31
C ILE A 608 8.96 32.49 30.68
N VAL A 609 9.15 31.19 30.49
CA VAL A 609 10.45 30.53 30.64
C VAL A 609 10.92 30.21 29.23
N LEU A 610 12.02 30.82 28.81
CA LEU A 610 12.58 30.63 27.48
C LEU A 610 13.28 29.27 27.37
N PRO A 611 13.25 28.60 26.20
CA PRO A 611 13.85 27.28 26.03
C PRO A 611 15.39 27.34 26.07
N ASP A 612 16.03 26.35 26.69
CA ASP A 612 17.49 26.26 26.87
C ASP A 612 18.29 26.20 25.55
N GLY A 613 17.64 25.87 24.42
CA GLY A 613 18.24 25.82 23.10
C GLY A 613 18.28 27.15 22.35
N LEU A 614 17.57 28.17 22.84
CA LEU A 614 17.32 29.42 22.15
C LEU A 614 18.61 30.16 21.79
N LYS A 615 18.77 30.60 20.55
CA LYS A 615 19.94 31.33 20.03
C LYS A 615 19.69 32.82 19.90
N THR A 616 18.50 33.22 19.47
CA THR A 616 18.22 34.62 19.14
C THR A 616 16.85 35.06 19.65
N ILE A 617 16.79 36.28 20.15
CA ILE A 617 15.53 37.01 20.40
C ILE A 617 15.54 38.20 19.45
N GLU A 618 14.60 38.26 18.52
CA GLU A 618 14.62 39.27 17.46
C GLU A 618 13.97 40.61 17.86
N TYR A 619 13.87 41.50 16.88
CA TYR A 619 13.29 42.84 17.03
C TYR A 619 11.89 42.78 17.64
N ASN A 620 11.64 43.64 18.64
CA ASN A 620 10.30 43.82 19.24
C ASN A 620 9.61 42.54 19.78
N ALA A 621 10.32 41.42 19.94
CA ALA A 621 9.74 40.11 20.26
C ALA A 621 8.76 40.13 21.46
N PHE A 622 9.04 40.96 22.48
CA PHE A 622 8.26 41.17 23.69
C PHE A 622 7.94 42.66 23.92
N GLU A 623 7.90 43.49 22.88
CA GLU A 623 7.55 44.90 23.04
C GLU A 623 6.18 45.01 23.73
N ARG A 624 6.10 45.82 24.78
CA ARG A 624 4.88 46.08 25.56
C ARG A 624 4.25 44.84 26.20
N CYS A 625 5.04 43.83 26.55
CA CYS A 625 4.67 42.83 27.56
C CYS A 625 4.64 43.47 28.96
N SER A 626 3.71 44.40 29.17
CA SER A 626 3.71 45.33 30.32
C SER A 626 3.44 44.67 31.68
N ALA A 627 3.00 43.41 31.72
CA ALA A 627 2.81 42.63 32.94
C ALA A 627 4.00 41.71 33.27
N LEU A 628 4.99 41.58 32.38
CA LEU A 628 6.16 40.73 32.59
C LEU A 628 6.98 41.32 33.74
N THR A 629 7.25 40.53 34.78
CA THR A 629 7.91 41.01 36.01
C THR A 629 9.38 40.60 36.13
N ARG A 630 9.74 39.47 35.52
CA ARG A 630 11.10 38.94 35.46
C ARG A 630 11.32 38.27 34.12
N ILE A 631 12.52 38.39 33.57
CA ILE A 631 12.96 37.59 32.43
C ILE A 631 14.35 37.02 32.68
N GLU A 632 14.52 35.76 32.32
CA GLU A 632 15.80 35.05 32.33
C GLU A 632 16.10 34.61 30.89
N ILE A 633 17.15 35.20 30.33
CA ILE A 633 17.63 34.90 28.98
C ILE A 633 18.66 33.77 29.10
N PRO A 634 18.43 32.60 28.47
CA PRO A 634 19.31 31.45 28.59
C PRO A 634 20.75 31.72 28.12
N ASN A 635 21.70 30.95 28.63
CA ASN A 635 23.11 31.03 28.24
C ASN A 635 23.38 30.65 26.78
N SER A 636 22.42 30.01 26.11
CA SER A 636 22.49 29.65 24.69
C SER A 636 22.27 30.82 23.74
N VAL A 637 21.65 31.90 24.22
CA VAL A 637 21.30 33.07 23.40
C VAL A 637 22.56 33.87 23.10
N THR A 638 22.76 34.24 21.84
CA THR A 638 23.90 35.05 21.38
C THR A 638 23.53 36.50 21.09
N ALA A 639 22.28 36.79 20.74
CA ALA A 639 21.85 38.14 20.39
C ALA A 639 20.42 38.46 20.88
N ILE A 640 20.26 39.68 21.41
CA ILE A 640 18.97 40.29 21.74
C ILE A 640 18.75 41.47 20.79
N GLY A 641 17.68 41.44 20.01
CA GLY A 641 17.37 42.41 18.98
C GLY A 641 16.98 43.78 19.52
N ASN A 642 16.94 44.78 18.62
CA ASN A 642 16.53 46.13 19.00
C ASN A 642 15.09 46.09 19.55
N SER A 643 14.84 46.87 20.60
CA SER A 643 13.51 47.02 21.20
C SER A 643 12.85 45.71 21.68
N ALA A 644 13.59 44.60 21.80
CA ALA A 644 13.03 43.27 22.11
C ALA A 644 12.07 43.26 23.32
N PHE A 645 12.35 44.01 24.37
CA PHE A 645 11.55 44.14 25.59
C PHE A 645 11.15 45.60 25.87
N ILE A 646 11.12 46.48 24.86
CA ILE A 646 10.79 47.89 25.07
C ILE A 646 9.38 48.05 25.69
N TYR A 647 9.21 48.96 26.65
CA TYR A 647 7.96 49.17 27.39
C TYR A 647 7.44 47.95 28.18
N CYS A 648 8.30 47.01 28.60
CA CYS A 648 7.94 46.06 29.66
C CYS A 648 7.90 46.77 31.02
N THR A 649 6.89 47.61 31.24
CA THR A 649 6.87 48.58 32.35
C THR A 649 6.77 47.99 33.74
N SER A 650 6.41 46.70 33.87
CA SER A 650 6.42 45.98 35.16
C SER A 650 7.67 45.12 35.37
N LEU A 651 8.59 45.08 34.40
CA LEU A 651 9.79 44.27 34.48
C LEU A 651 10.69 44.81 35.59
N VAL A 652 10.93 44.02 36.62
CA VAL A 652 11.72 44.39 37.80
C VAL A 652 13.15 43.88 37.70
N GLU A 653 13.33 42.68 37.13
CA GLU A 653 14.61 42.00 37.01
C GLU A 653 14.80 41.40 35.62
N ALA A 654 15.97 41.64 35.03
CA ALA A 654 16.42 40.98 33.81
C ALA A 654 17.77 40.28 34.07
N ILE A 655 17.81 38.97 33.86
CA ILE A 655 19.03 38.16 33.92
C ILE A 655 19.39 37.75 32.51
N ILE A 656 20.54 38.23 32.03
CA ILE A 656 21.03 38.01 30.68
C ILE A 656 22.13 36.94 30.75
N GLY A 657 21.94 35.83 30.04
CA GLY A 657 22.84 34.68 30.06
C GLY A 657 24.26 34.97 29.55
N ASP A 658 25.19 34.08 29.91
CA ASP A 658 26.62 34.22 29.63
C ASP A 658 26.98 34.15 28.14
N GLY A 659 26.13 33.57 27.29
CA GLY A 659 26.38 33.49 25.84
C GLY A 659 26.03 34.74 25.05
N VAL A 660 25.32 35.71 25.65
CA VAL A 660 24.81 36.88 24.91
C VAL A 660 25.97 37.81 24.56
N THR A 661 26.24 38.00 23.26
CA THR A 661 27.31 38.87 22.75
C THR A 661 26.82 40.26 22.37
N GLU A 662 25.55 40.42 22.04
CA GLU A 662 24.97 41.69 21.60
C GLU A 662 23.60 41.94 22.24
N ILE A 663 23.43 43.16 22.78
CA ILE A 663 22.13 43.69 23.21
C ILE A 663 21.78 44.89 22.32
N GLY A 664 20.68 44.80 21.60
CA GLY A 664 20.27 45.80 20.62
C GLY A 664 19.86 47.15 21.21
N LYS A 665 19.75 48.14 20.33
CA LYS A 665 19.24 49.48 20.65
C LYS A 665 17.86 49.38 21.30
N GLN A 666 17.66 50.08 22.42
CA GLN A 666 16.39 50.11 23.17
C GLN A 666 15.86 48.74 23.61
N ALA A 667 16.69 47.68 23.63
CA ALA A 667 16.24 46.32 23.95
C ALA A 667 15.39 46.24 25.23
N PHE A 668 15.77 46.91 26.31
CA PHE A 668 15.00 47.06 27.55
C PHE A 668 14.64 48.53 27.84
N GLY A 669 14.48 49.33 26.77
CA GLY A 669 14.11 50.74 26.89
C GLY A 669 12.73 50.90 27.51
N GLU A 670 12.51 51.98 28.26
CA GLU A 670 11.21 52.30 28.85
C GLU A 670 10.66 51.25 29.85
N CYS A 671 11.51 50.34 30.32
CA CYS A 671 11.18 49.40 31.41
C CYS A 671 11.26 50.14 32.76
N THR A 672 10.30 51.00 33.05
CA THR A 672 10.37 51.96 34.16
C THR A 672 10.45 51.32 35.56
N ALA A 673 9.95 50.09 35.74
CA ALA A 673 10.07 49.33 36.99
C ALA A 673 11.39 48.56 37.15
N LEU A 674 12.27 48.56 36.14
CA LEU A 674 13.49 47.75 36.14
C LEU A 674 14.45 48.24 37.23
N LYS A 675 14.76 47.34 38.17
CA LYS A 675 15.64 47.63 39.32
C LYS A 675 17.00 46.95 39.18
N THR A 676 16.99 45.72 38.70
CA THR A 676 18.16 44.86 38.66
C THR A 676 18.38 44.34 37.24
N VAL A 677 19.62 44.49 36.76
CA VAL A 677 20.07 43.84 35.52
C VAL A 677 21.33 43.06 35.84
N VAL A 678 21.34 41.77 35.50
CA VAL A 678 22.53 40.93 35.53
C VAL A 678 22.93 40.66 34.09
N ILE A 679 24.12 41.09 33.69
CA ILE A 679 24.65 40.87 32.34
C ILE A 679 25.76 39.83 32.43
N GLY A 680 25.60 38.74 31.68
CA GLY A 680 26.54 37.63 31.61
C GLY A 680 27.85 37.96 30.89
N ARG A 681 28.76 36.98 30.90
CA ARG A 681 30.18 37.13 30.58
C ARG A 681 30.53 37.35 29.12
N GLY A 682 29.68 36.93 28.20
CA GLY A 682 29.94 36.96 26.75
C GLY A 682 29.70 38.30 26.07
N ILE A 683 29.18 39.31 26.78
CA ILE A 683 28.72 40.56 26.15
C ILE A 683 29.86 41.35 25.50
N GLN A 684 29.66 41.75 24.24
CA GLN A 684 30.62 42.50 23.43
C GLN A 684 30.10 43.90 23.07
N SER A 685 28.79 44.07 22.88
CA SER A 685 28.20 45.36 22.55
C SER A 685 26.83 45.56 23.19
N ILE A 686 26.57 46.79 23.64
CA ILE A 686 25.26 47.20 24.17
C ILE A 686 24.80 48.46 23.44
N GLY A 687 23.67 48.34 22.75
CA GLY A 687 23.07 49.34 21.91
C GLY A 687 22.53 50.54 22.66
N ASP A 688 22.33 51.63 21.91
CA ASP A 688 21.89 52.90 22.47
C ASP A 688 20.54 52.77 23.20
N MET A 689 20.42 53.42 24.36
CA MET A 689 19.21 53.38 25.19
C MET A 689 18.73 51.97 25.58
N ALA A 690 19.59 50.94 25.52
CA ALA A 690 19.19 49.57 25.82
C ALA A 690 18.54 49.44 27.21
N PHE A 691 18.98 50.22 28.19
CA PHE A 691 18.38 50.29 29.53
C PHE A 691 18.16 51.76 29.87
N ASN A 692 17.30 52.48 29.13
CA ASN A 692 17.10 53.91 29.32
C ASN A 692 15.70 54.38 28.90
N THR A 693 15.34 55.62 29.22
CA THR A 693 14.04 56.22 28.86
C THR A 693 14.24 57.48 28.01
N ARG A 694 13.19 57.85 27.25
CA ARG A 694 13.22 59.00 26.34
C ARG A 694 12.74 60.31 26.98
N SER A 695 12.13 60.25 28.16
CA SER A 695 11.34 61.34 28.74
C SER A 695 11.59 61.49 30.23
N SER A 696 11.70 62.73 30.72
CA SER A 696 11.81 63.00 32.17
C SER A 696 10.55 62.63 32.96
N ARG A 697 9.44 62.32 32.29
CA ARG A 697 8.19 61.85 32.94
C ARG A 697 8.21 60.34 33.19
N ASP A 698 8.97 59.61 32.38
CA ASP A 698 9.04 58.17 32.40
C ASP A 698 10.45 57.86 32.92
N GLN A 699 10.63 57.82 34.23
CA GLN A 699 11.94 57.61 34.85
C GLN A 699 12.17 56.14 35.15
N MET A 700 13.38 55.65 34.91
CA MET A 700 13.73 54.27 35.23
C MET A 700 14.16 54.10 36.69
N GLY A 701 13.66 53.05 37.35
CA GLY A 701 13.90 52.75 38.76
C GLY A 701 15.17 51.92 39.06
N LEU A 702 16.23 51.99 38.24
CA LEU A 702 17.42 51.15 38.42
C LEU A 702 18.07 51.36 39.79
N VAL A 703 18.39 50.23 40.45
CA VAL A 703 19.07 50.15 41.76
C VAL A 703 20.44 49.49 41.62
N SER A 704 20.59 48.49 40.76
CA SER A 704 21.87 47.83 40.54
C SER A 704 21.97 47.25 39.14
N VAL A 705 23.14 47.43 38.53
CA VAL A 705 23.56 46.71 37.34
C VAL A 705 24.75 45.86 37.73
N THR A 706 24.62 44.56 37.59
CA THR A 706 25.68 43.59 37.86
C THR A 706 26.21 43.09 36.54
N ILE A 707 27.51 43.20 36.32
CA ILE A 707 28.13 42.69 35.10
C ILE A 707 29.19 41.67 35.47
N LEU A 708 28.92 40.42 35.09
CA LEU A 708 29.78 39.29 35.40
C LEU A 708 30.76 39.16 34.23
N PHE A 709 32.06 39.43 34.44
CA PHE A 709 33.12 39.12 33.46
C PHE A 709 34.21 38.31 34.16
N ASP A 710 34.77 37.33 33.45
CA ASP A 710 35.83 36.49 34.01
C ASP A 710 37.23 36.77 33.41
N ASP A 711 37.32 37.43 32.24
CA ASP A 711 38.61 37.56 31.52
C ASP A 711 38.92 39.00 31.08
N ILE A 712 39.63 39.72 31.96
CA ILE A 712 40.15 41.07 31.72
C ILE A 712 41.47 41.01 30.93
N ASP A 713 42.13 39.86 30.92
CA ASP A 713 43.42 39.67 30.26
C ASP A 713 43.26 39.63 28.72
N SER A 714 42.06 39.29 28.24
CA SER A 714 41.69 39.28 26.81
C SER A 714 41.67 40.66 26.13
N GLY A 715 41.76 41.76 26.89
CA GLY A 715 41.78 43.13 26.34
C GLY A 715 40.48 43.59 25.66
N THR A 716 39.42 42.77 25.66
CA THR A 716 38.16 43.05 24.98
C THR A 716 37.13 43.50 26.01
N PHE A 717 36.66 44.74 25.90
CA PHE A 717 35.65 45.33 26.78
C PHE A 717 34.35 45.53 26.00
N PRO A 718 33.18 45.40 26.64
CA PRO A 718 31.93 45.67 25.95
C PRO A 718 31.86 47.12 25.50
N GLU A 719 31.55 47.30 24.24
CA GLU A 719 31.30 48.60 23.65
C GLU A 719 29.90 49.08 24.05
N LEU A 720 29.85 50.16 24.82
CA LEU A 720 28.59 50.86 25.10
C LEU A 720 28.34 51.90 24.01
N ALA A 721 27.17 51.86 23.39
CA ALA A 721 26.79 52.84 22.40
C ALA A 721 26.89 54.28 22.95
N SER A 722 27.64 55.13 22.24
CA SER A 722 27.93 56.50 22.65
C SER A 722 26.94 57.49 22.02
N SER A 723 25.74 57.60 22.60
CA SER A 723 24.78 58.68 22.27
C SER A 723 24.66 59.70 23.39
N SER A 724 23.90 60.78 23.18
CA SER A 724 23.56 61.75 24.22
C SER A 724 22.79 61.12 25.39
N ARG A 725 22.03 60.04 25.15
CA ARG A 725 21.28 59.30 26.17
C ARG A 725 22.13 58.21 26.81
N GLY A 726 22.90 57.50 25.99
CA GLY A 726 23.70 56.35 26.40
C GLY A 726 22.87 55.12 26.74
N VAL A 727 23.57 54.03 27.05
CA VAL A 727 23.01 52.72 27.38
C VAL A 727 22.15 52.75 28.66
N PHE A 728 22.71 53.31 29.74
CA PHE A 728 22.06 53.49 31.04
C PHE A 728 21.82 54.98 31.32
N PRO A 729 20.94 55.34 32.28
CA PRO A 729 20.80 56.71 32.77
C PRO A 729 22.13 57.32 33.20
N LYS A 730 22.55 58.40 32.54
CA LYS A 730 23.84 59.06 32.82
C LYS A 730 23.75 59.97 34.06
N PRO A 731 24.81 60.03 34.90
CA PRO A 731 24.91 61.04 35.96
C PRO A 731 24.69 62.46 35.41
N GLY A 732 23.80 63.23 36.03
CA GLY A 732 23.43 64.57 35.57
C GLY A 732 22.37 64.61 34.46
N GLY A 733 21.87 63.44 34.02
CA GLY A 733 20.67 63.31 33.19
C GLY A 733 19.37 63.56 33.96
N TRP A 734 18.23 63.35 33.29
CA TRP A 734 16.90 63.56 33.89
C TRP A 734 16.43 62.40 34.77
N ASP A 735 16.88 61.18 34.46
CA ASP A 735 16.61 59.99 35.23
C ASP A 735 17.39 60.01 36.56
N PRO A 736 16.78 59.54 37.66
CA PRO A 736 17.45 59.44 38.94
C PRO A 736 18.57 58.38 38.85
N VAL A 737 19.81 58.83 38.98
CA VAL A 737 20.97 57.94 39.00
C VAL A 737 21.26 57.55 40.44
N SER A 738 20.72 56.40 40.86
CA SER A 738 20.99 55.80 42.17
C SER A 738 21.69 54.45 42.09
N TYR A 739 21.83 53.90 40.88
CA TYR A 739 22.37 52.56 40.68
C TYR A 739 23.89 52.51 40.76
N LYS A 740 24.40 51.31 41.07
CA LYS A 740 25.81 50.95 40.97
C LYS A 740 26.01 49.97 39.82
N ILE A 741 27.15 50.08 39.15
CA ILE A 741 27.62 49.11 38.17
C ILE A 741 28.68 48.27 38.86
N TYR A 742 28.33 47.04 39.20
CA TYR A 742 29.26 46.10 39.82
C TYR A 742 30.07 45.40 38.74
N VAL A 743 31.39 45.54 38.82
CA VAL A 743 32.37 44.92 37.92
C VAL A 743 33.29 43.99 38.71
N PRO A 744 33.98 43.04 38.07
CA PRO A 744 34.88 42.12 38.78
C PRO A 744 35.99 42.84 39.56
N ALA A 745 36.46 42.23 40.63
CA ALA A 745 37.54 42.79 41.45
C ALA A 745 38.83 43.02 40.64
N GLY A 746 39.46 44.19 40.82
CA GLY A 746 40.72 44.55 40.13
C GLY A 746 40.56 45.18 38.74
N THR A 747 39.33 45.38 38.28
CA THR A 747 38.99 45.83 36.91
C THR A 747 38.47 47.24 36.83
N GLY A 748 38.13 47.84 37.97
CA GLY A 748 37.38 49.08 38.04
C GLY A 748 38.11 50.25 37.37
N ALA A 749 39.45 50.27 37.40
CA ALA A 749 40.23 51.30 36.71
C ALA A 749 40.01 51.26 35.19
N THR A 750 40.00 50.06 34.60
CA THR A 750 39.82 49.86 33.16
C THR A 750 38.39 50.14 32.72
N TYR A 751 37.39 49.65 33.47
CA TYR A 751 35.99 50.00 33.20
C TYR A 751 35.73 51.51 33.31
N ARG A 752 36.32 52.19 34.31
CA ARG A 752 36.18 53.66 34.43
C ARG A 752 36.82 54.42 33.27
N ALA A 753 37.86 53.88 32.64
CA ALA A 753 38.49 54.48 31.47
C ALA A 753 37.65 54.26 30.20
N ASN A 754 37.13 53.04 29.99
CA ASN A 754 36.33 52.70 28.82
C ASN A 754 34.90 53.25 28.88
N TRP A 755 34.32 53.35 30.07
CA TRP A 755 32.96 53.82 30.30
C TRP A 755 32.96 55.14 31.07
N SER A 756 33.61 56.16 30.50
CA SER A 756 33.82 57.47 31.14
C SER A 756 32.53 58.12 31.63
N ASP A 757 31.43 57.96 30.87
CA ASP A 757 30.11 58.50 31.20
C ASP A 757 29.50 57.88 32.48
N TYR A 758 29.97 56.69 32.87
CA TYR A 758 29.48 55.92 34.01
C TYR A 758 30.53 55.74 35.11
N SER A 759 31.67 56.45 34.99
CA SER A 759 32.84 56.27 35.87
C SER A 759 32.54 56.39 37.37
N SER A 760 31.62 57.30 37.74
CA SER A 760 31.20 57.51 39.14
C SER A 760 30.27 56.43 39.71
N LEU A 761 29.78 55.52 38.87
CA LEU A 761 28.82 54.47 39.24
C LEU A 761 29.49 53.10 39.39
N ILE A 762 30.71 52.94 38.88
CA ILE A 762 31.45 51.68 38.89
C ILE A 762 31.97 51.35 40.29
N VAL A 763 31.64 50.15 40.75
CA VAL A 763 32.06 49.55 42.03
C VAL A 763 32.63 48.17 41.75
N GLU A 764 33.74 47.82 42.38
CA GLU A 764 34.31 46.46 42.29
C GLU A 764 33.58 45.53 43.28
N MET A 765 33.28 44.31 42.83
CA MET A 765 32.66 43.25 43.64
C MET A 765 33.55 42.74 44.76
#